data_AF-A0A414Z4I3-F1
#
_entry.id   AF-A0A414Z4I3-F1
#
_cell.length_a   1.000
_cell.length_b   1.000
_cell.length_c   1.000
_cell.angle_alpha   90.00
_cell.angle_beta   90.00
_cell.angle_gamma   90.00
#
_symmetry.space_group_name_H-M   'P 1'
#
loop_
_entity.id
_entity.type
_entity.pdbx_description
1 polymer ?
#
loop_
_entity_poly.entity_id
_entity_poly.type
_entity_poly.pdbx_seq_one_letter_code
_entity_poly.pdbx_strand_id
1 'polypeptide(L)'
;MRILYHYFLLTVFLLFNVPDVGASRQLFAIHPVIYPYPVEPMEYPEYSRRPYPALSWSDFDHRTQFVAGRNVPSNETELADVPGLVYRPGASFLKNQEFTGKLQYIGKHGMYLHNIGGYGPGSPFYGSFGEYIVPEWQTEQIRKHLGHRFTGFDVGEQDGRFNFTYKQIMEPYIPDRRRQYLASQPYFDRVAADLGNWCSSLSVLWYWHYILKEGYTILAGAETQNKITNGQVQYMHLRGAGKQYGILWFGDVSVFDTWGYKNYSRDEKYERVNKGGSLSLFKRSYYTQYMYNATILSMESGWCEGHFATNKGELTPIGKMHTDCANFVEKYGQPGCMVTQIALLNDFYSGWMPADHIAGRFQVWNGMDYEAGDFLTDAMISLFFPNYERSGFFHDETGAMCATPYGENADVLHSDARVEVMKQYPVMVAAGNLFSGGMELADKVKEYVHKGGTFIVTAENAARIWPEWKIGKSRTVPAGGIVRIGENELVERGNFELYRASLPDEAHVLAMIGGEPVAVNIPVGKGQIILSLTAYGLNAAPLEYNKPPTWMQGGFNTFLGRPYSLLNHFRSIVDAVFKSVQLFEVGEGLGVIVNYLEEGKYRLAIYNNTLESLPFSIRSKIGRIKSIDELSTGDKLFQAQGYWPNGIRGDMNGKDNDSYIFGGDIRLFDVSVDEERVELAEKIQQAKPVSHRLLVFDDILFTKETIRYMPTFFDYFSGISVEGDKLLQADSYALKEQNKWFCLQKLQITADLRKGFASGRWTFDSSLPQYKQTLIELKEIADKLSLLYGEDVLFIPSTPIGFSIPSELADLNFQLVKSPGQGMLKSAGDGYELLDTPSLDWETVYGLLKNKLPAAQHISGGQQSSQQHVLPDNRNHILALDRYSKGILKDIDEIDCFYNAFGGVCVSAEYLANYSLDALREEKKLLDERGISMVVSFIEEINHFPGLTLCDAVPEYYEKSMDYYKRILDKMGELQIGVALFTTHGRVESDKYPAQKVYVGMKKTFRYLSEYGEKRGVRLLLTNTRFRIADTVDKQIKMIREIGESNIGIALNLNHLSESESGLYVRKFRKQLRERLGAVILGGPVSYKHSEYLPVPNSDKSVRVANDLEGVLLIDKVYPLDRERVYKDCQYMGWIKE
;
A
#
# COMPACT_ATOMS: atom_id res chain seq x y z
N MET A 1 61.62 23.59 -42.84
CA MET A 1 60.56 22.73 -43.40
C MET A 1 60.09 21.60 -42.48
N ARG A 2 60.96 20.80 -41.84
CA ARG A 2 60.53 19.74 -40.89
C ARG A 2 59.76 20.23 -39.66
N ILE A 3 60.07 21.43 -39.14
CA ILE A 3 59.38 22.02 -37.98
C ILE A 3 57.96 22.52 -38.36
N LEU A 4 57.80 23.08 -39.57
CA LEU A 4 56.49 23.48 -40.10
C LEU A 4 55.57 22.28 -40.37
N TYR A 5 56.13 21.13 -40.78
CA TYR A 5 55.37 19.89 -40.97
C TYR A 5 54.92 19.26 -39.64
N HIS A 6 55.72 19.39 -38.58
CA HIS A 6 55.33 18.96 -37.23
C HIS A 6 54.23 19.85 -36.63
N TYR A 7 54.31 21.18 -36.82
CA TYR A 7 53.23 22.06 -36.37
C TYR A 7 51.93 21.82 -37.15
N PHE A 8 52.00 21.60 -38.46
CA PHE A 8 50.80 21.30 -39.26
C PHE A 8 50.14 19.97 -38.88
N LEU A 9 50.93 18.92 -38.62
CA LEU A 9 50.41 17.63 -38.12
C LEU A 9 49.86 17.74 -36.70
N LEU A 10 50.47 18.53 -35.80
CA LEU A 10 49.96 18.75 -34.45
C LEU A 10 48.65 19.54 -34.45
N THR A 11 48.51 20.55 -35.31
CA THR A 11 47.28 21.33 -35.46
C THR A 11 46.15 20.51 -36.10
N VAL A 12 46.46 19.63 -37.05
CA VAL A 12 45.47 18.69 -37.62
C VAL A 12 45.08 17.61 -36.57
N PHE A 13 46.02 17.10 -35.78
CA PHE A 13 45.71 16.11 -34.72
C PHE A 13 44.92 16.71 -33.54
N LEU A 14 45.09 18.00 -33.24
CA LEU A 14 44.33 18.73 -32.22
C LEU A 14 42.95 19.20 -32.73
N LEU A 15 42.77 19.43 -34.04
CA LEU A 15 41.46 19.73 -34.65
C LEU A 15 40.57 18.49 -34.80
N PHE A 16 41.14 17.28 -34.81
CA PHE A 16 40.39 16.01 -34.84
C PHE A 16 40.20 15.35 -33.45
N ASN A 17 40.69 15.97 -32.36
CA ASN A 17 40.51 15.50 -30.98
C ASN A 17 39.99 16.60 -30.04
N VAL A 18 39.11 17.47 -30.56
CA VAL A 18 38.22 18.25 -29.71
C VAL A 18 37.03 17.33 -29.37
N PRO A 19 36.66 17.14 -28.08
CA PRO A 19 35.40 16.49 -27.76
C PRO A 19 34.30 17.30 -28.44
N ASP A 20 33.63 16.69 -29.41
CA ASP A 20 32.60 17.34 -30.18
C ASP A 20 31.53 17.91 -29.24
N VAL A 21 31.33 19.23 -29.27
CA VAL A 21 30.29 19.91 -28.47
C VAL A 21 28.90 19.35 -28.83
N GLY A 22 28.76 18.76 -30.04
CA GLY A 22 27.60 17.99 -30.47
C GLY A 22 27.42 16.65 -29.73
N ALA A 23 28.49 15.97 -29.32
CA ALA A 23 28.43 14.67 -28.67
C ALA A 23 27.81 14.73 -27.27
N SER A 24 28.07 15.78 -26.48
CA SER A 24 27.46 15.92 -25.13
C SER A 24 25.95 16.19 -25.18
N ARG A 25 25.46 16.93 -26.19
CA ARG A 25 24.01 17.11 -26.43
C ARG A 25 23.36 15.86 -27.02
N GLN A 26 24.08 15.11 -27.87
CA GLN A 26 23.59 13.84 -28.43
C GLN A 26 23.46 12.74 -27.37
N LEU A 27 24.33 12.73 -26.34
CA LEU A 27 24.31 11.73 -25.27
C LEU A 27 23.05 11.78 -24.37
N PHE A 28 22.34 12.91 -24.32
CA PHE A 28 21.10 13.07 -23.54
C PHE A 28 19.82 13.14 -24.39
N ALA A 29 19.96 13.17 -25.72
CA ALA A 29 18.83 13.35 -26.63
C ALA A 29 18.09 12.02 -26.82
N ILE A 30 16.97 11.86 -26.13
CA ILE A 30 16.06 10.74 -26.32
C ILE A 30 15.02 11.13 -27.37
N HIS A 31 14.80 10.28 -28.37
CA HIS A 31 13.72 10.48 -29.31
C HIS A 31 12.37 10.28 -28.58
N PRO A 32 11.42 11.23 -28.66
CA PRO A 32 10.12 11.05 -28.03
C PRO A 32 9.38 9.83 -28.61
N VAL A 33 8.86 8.98 -27.73
CA VAL A 33 8.07 7.79 -28.11
C VAL A 33 6.73 7.89 -27.40
N ILE A 34 5.64 7.91 -28.16
CA ILE A 34 4.27 7.97 -27.64
C ILE A 34 3.72 6.56 -27.56
N TYR A 35 3.14 6.19 -26.42
CA TYR A 35 2.27 5.02 -26.29
C TYR A 35 0.80 5.46 -26.49
N PRO A 36 0.19 5.25 -27.67
CA PRO A 36 -1.08 5.88 -28.03
C PRO A 36 -2.31 5.09 -27.60
N TYR A 37 -2.16 4.10 -26.72
CA TYR A 37 -3.23 3.18 -26.34
C TYR A 37 -3.73 3.47 -24.92
N PRO A 38 -5.04 3.69 -24.71
CA PRO A 38 -5.58 3.79 -23.37
C PRO A 38 -5.45 2.46 -22.63
N VAL A 39 -5.55 2.51 -21.30
CA VAL A 39 -5.64 1.28 -20.48
C VAL A 39 -6.91 0.54 -20.88
N GLU A 40 -6.76 -0.74 -21.24
CA GLU A 40 -7.86 -1.65 -21.48
C GLU A 40 -7.80 -2.80 -20.47
N PRO A 41 -8.58 -2.73 -19.37
CA PRO A 41 -8.54 -3.72 -18.30
C PRO A 41 -8.69 -5.17 -18.76
N MET A 42 -9.48 -5.44 -19.80
CA MET A 42 -9.69 -6.80 -20.32
C MET A 42 -8.41 -7.49 -20.80
N GLU A 43 -7.36 -6.73 -21.09
CA GLU A 43 -6.07 -7.27 -21.54
C GLU A 43 -5.20 -7.76 -20.37
N TYR A 44 -5.48 -7.32 -19.13
CA TYR A 44 -4.65 -7.63 -17.98
C TYR A 44 -5.00 -8.99 -17.37
N PRO A 45 -4.01 -9.77 -16.90
CA PRO A 45 -4.27 -11.06 -16.28
C PRO A 45 -5.16 -10.94 -15.03
N GLU A 46 -5.07 -9.82 -14.29
CA GLU A 46 -5.92 -9.48 -13.16
C GLU A 46 -7.41 -9.52 -13.50
N TYR A 47 -7.81 -9.13 -14.72
CA TYR A 47 -9.22 -9.04 -15.12
C TYR A 47 -9.96 -10.36 -14.89
N SER A 48 -9.33 -11.46 -15.32
CA SER A 48 -9.87 -12.82 -15.18
C SER A 48 -9.78 -13.35 -13.74
N ARG A 49 -8.89 -12.79 -12.93
CA ARG A 49 -8.64 -13.20 -11.55
C ARG A 49 -9.61 -12.57 -10.56
N ARG A 50 -10.06 -11.33 -10.81
CA ARG A 50 -11.02 -10.64 -9.93
C ARG A 50 -12.36 -11.40 -9.86
N PRO A 51 -13.05 -11.41 -8.71
CA PRO A 51 -14.41 -11.97 -8.63
C PRO A 51 -15.40 -11.17 -9.46
N TYR A 52 -15.23 -9.84 -9.47
CA TYR A 52 -15.95 -8.91 -10.34
C TYR A 52 -14.95 -8.29 -11.30
N PRO A 53 -15.13 -8.43 -12.63
CA PRO A 53 -14.20 -7.86 -13.59
C PRO A 53 -14.10 -6.34 -13.46
N ALA A 54 -12.91 -5.80 -13.73
CA ALA A 54 -12.70 -4.37 -13.87
C ALA A 54 -13.53 -3.79 -15.02
N LEU A 55 -13.89 -2.51 -14.94
CA LEU A 55 -14.66 -1.85 -16.01
C LEU A 55 -13.77 -1.33 -17.13
N SER A 56 -14.18 -1.56 -18.36
CA SER A 56 -13.52 -1.16 -19.61
C SER A 56 -14.09 0.15 -20.17
N TRP A 57 -13.44 0.73 -21.20
CA TRP A 57 -14.00 1.89 -21.89
C TRP A 57 -15.31 1.57 -22.60
N SER A 58 -15.50 0.34 -23.08
CA SER A 58 -16.77 -0.09 -23.67
C SER A 58 -17.94 -0.09 -22.68
N ASP A 59 -17.66 -0.32 -21.38
CA ASP A 59 -18.70 -0.25 -20.34
C ASP A 59 -19.22 1.18 -20.13
N PHE A 60 -18.46 2.18 -20.59
CA PHE A 60 -18.81 3.61 -20.51
C PHE A 60 -19.13 4.21 -21.89
N ASP A 61 -19.51 3.39 -22.87
CA ASP A 61 -19.82 3.82 -24.24
C ASP A 61 -18.64 4.58 -24.91
N HIS A 62 -17.41 4.22 -24.54
CA HIS A 62 -16.16 4.88 -24.96
C HIS A 62 -16.13 6.39 -24.68
N ARG A 63 -16.80 6.83 -23.61
CA ARG A 63 -16.92 8.24 -23.26
C ARG A 63 -16.92 8.47 -21.75
N THR A 64 -16.36 9.61 -21.34
CA THR A 64 -16.44 10.15 -19.99
C THR A 64 -17.89 10.45 -19.63
N GLN A 65 -18.36 9.84 -18.54
CA GLN A 65 -19.69 9.97 -17.99
C GLN A 65 -19.70 10.99 -16.85
N PHE A 66 -20.88 11.54 -16.53
CA PHE A 66 -21.03 12.60 -15.53
C PHE A 66 -22.00 12.19 -14.42
N VAL A 67 -21.64 12.50 -13.17
CA VAL A 67 -22.53 12.34 -12.02
C VAL A 67 -23.67 13.35 -12.09
N ALA A 68 -24.90 12.85 -12.17
CA ALA A 68 -26.12 13.66 -12.20
C ALA A 68 -26.64 13.96 -10.79
N GLY A 69 -26.43 13.07 -9.82
CA GLY A 69 -26.80 13.34 -8.43
C GLY A 69 -26.75 12.15 -7.49
N ARG A 70 -27.17 12.40 -6.24
CA ARG A 70 -27.11 11.41 -5.16
C ARG A 70 -28.42 10.65 -4.95
N ASN A 71 -29.56 11.19 -5.34
CA ASN A 71 -30.85 10.49 -5.28
C ASN A 71 -31.06 9.61 -6.51
N VAL A 72 -31.06 8.28 -6.32
CA VAL A 72 -31.34 7.32 -7.40
C VAL A 72 -32.82 7.43 -7.80
N PRO A 73 -33.16 7.71 -9.07
CA PRO A 73 -34.54 7.95 -9.49
C PRO A 73 -35.33 6.64 -9.57
N SER A 74 -36.63 6.72 -9.26
CA SER A 74 -37.60 5.63 -9.54
C SER A 74 -38.48 5.90 -10.77
N ASN A 75 -38.54 7.15 -11.22
CA ASN A 75 -39.36 7.62 -12.33
C ASN A 75 -38.82 8.97 -12.86
N GLU A 76 -39.37 9.45 -13.98
CA GLU A 76 -38.92 10.69 -14.64
C GLU A 76 -39.01 11.94 -13.76
N THR A 77 -39.97 11.98 -12.83
CA THR A 77 -40.13 13.13 -11.92
C THR A 77 -39.07 13.19 -10.82
N GLU A 78 -38.20 12.18 -10.71
CA GLU A 78 -37.07 12.15 -9.77
C GLU A 78 -35.72 12.42 -10.45
N LEU A 79 -35.67 12.57 -11.78
CA LEU A 79 -34.43 12.85 -12.51
C LEU A 79 -33.84 14.20 -12.12
N ALA A 80 -32.51 14.28 -12.02
CA ALA A 80 -31.81 15.52 -11.70
C ALA A 80 -31.89 16.50 -12.89
N ASP A 81 -31.84 17.80 -12.60
CA ASP A 81 -31.89 18.84 -13.64
C ASP A 81 -30.51 19.08 -14.29
N VAL A 82 -29.44 18.50 -13.72
CA VAL A 82 -28.07 18.59 -14.26
C VAL A 82 -27.76 17.42 -15.21
N PRO A 83 -26.97 17.64 -16.26
CA PRO A 83 -26.65 16.60 -17.24
C PRO A 83 -25.78 15.49 -16.63
N GLY A 84 -26.13 14.24 -16.92
CA GLY A 84 -25.35 13.07 -16.52
C GLY A 84 -26.18 11.79 -16.51
N LEU A 85 -25.51 10.64 -16.51
CA LEU A 85 -26.13 9.31 -16.45
C LEU A 85 -25.73 8.53 -15.18
N VAL A 86 -24.89 9.11 -14.33
CA VAL A 86 -24.31 8.43 -13.18
C VAL A 86 -24.95 8.92 -11.88
N TYR A 87 -25.41 8.00 -11.04
CA TYR A 87 -25.98 8.32 -9.73
C TYR A 87 -25.13 7.76 -8.60
N ARG A 88 -24.80 8.61 -7.61
CA ARG A 88 -23.88 8.31 -6.50
C ARG A 88 -24.56 8.41 -5.13
N PRO A 89 -25.35 7.43 -4.70
CA PRO A 89 -26.03 7.48 -3.41
C PRO A 89 -25.10 7.17 -2.24
N GLY A 90 -25.56 7.50 -1.03
CA GLY A 90 -24.96 6.99 0.21
C GLY A 90 -25.56 5.65 0.65
N ALA A 91 -25.00 5.08 1.71
CA ALA A 91 -25.34 3.74 2.21
C ALA A 91 -26.81 3.59 2.66
N SER A 92 -27.52 4.70 2.91
CA SER A 92 -28.97 4.68 3.19
C SER A 92 -29.79 4.10 2.03
N PHE A 93 -29.27 4.14 0.79
CA PHE A 93 -29.90 3.53 -0.38
C PHE A 93 -30.10 2.02 -0.20
N LEU A 94 -29.19 1.34 0.49
CA LEU A 94 -29.29 -0.09 0.78
C LEU A 94 -30.45 -0.43 1.73
N LYS A 95 -31.01 0.57 2.43
CA LYS A 95 -32.18 0.40 3.29
C LYS A 95 -33.46 0.95 2.66
N ASN A 96 -33.42 1.37 1.40
CA ASN A 96 -34.58 1.88 0.70
C ASN A 96 -35.58 0.76 0.41
N GLN A 97 -36.86 0.96 0.74
CA GLN A 97 -37.92 -0.03 0.49
C GLN A 97 -38.13 -0.30 -1.01
N GLU A 98 -37.84 0.70 -1.86
CA GLU A 98 -37.92 0.63 -3.32
C GLU A 98 -36.58 0.25 -3.98
N PHE A 99 -35.62 -0.30 -3.22
CA PHE A 99 -34.26 -0.61 -3.72
C PHE A 99 -34.28 -1.34 -5.07
N THR A 100 -34.99 -2.47 -5.16
CA THR A 100 -35.09 -3.25 -6.41
C THR A 100 -35.78 -2.49 -7.54
N GLY A 101 -36.87 -1.75 -7.24
CA GLY A 101 -37.59 -0.96 -8.23
C GLY A 101 -36.74 0.16 -8.82
N LYS A 102 -35.94 0.83 -7.98
CA LYS A 102 -34.97 1.84 -8.40
C LYS A 102 -33.87 1.24 -9.27
N LEU A 103 -33.31 0.08 -8.91
CA LEU A 103 -32.33 -0.64 -9.75
C LEU A 103 -32.91 -0.99 -11.14
N GLN A 104 -34.15 -1.46 -11.19
CA GLN A 104 -34.84 -1.75 -12.45
C GLN A 104 -35.02 -0.50 -13.31
N TYR A 105 -35.39 0.63 -12.69
CA TYR A 105 -35.56 1.89 -13.39
C TYR A 105 -34.24 2.34 -14.02
N ILE A 106 -33.15 2.45 -13.25
CA ILE A 106 -31.87 2.93 -13.80
C ILE A 106 -31.31 1.95 -14.84
N GLY A 107 -31.45 0.64 -14.64
CA GLY A 107 -31.01 -0.38 -15.59
C GLY A 107 -31.77 -0.28 -16.93
N LYS A 108 -33.09 -0.08 -16.89
CA LYS A 108 -33.93 0.08 -18.09
C LYS A 108 -33.57 1.33 -18.91
N HIS A 109 -33.08 2.39 -18.26
CA HIS A 109 -32.75 3.66 -18.90
C HIS A 109 -31.25 3.83 -19.21
N GLY A 110 -30.45 2.78 -19.09
CA GLY A 110 -29.03 2.81 -19.42
C GLY A 110 -28.19 3.70 -18.49
N MET A 111 -28.66 3.92 -17.26
CA MET A 111 -27.96 4.74 -16.26
C MET A 111 -27.00 3.90 -15.41
N TYR A 112 -26.05 4.57 -14.75
CA TYR A 112 -25.03 3.96 -13.91
C TYR A 112 -25.31 4.19 -12.43
N LEU A 113 -25.04 3.16 -11.62
CA LEU A 113 -24.97 3.27 -10.18
C LEU A 113 -23.50 3.31 -9.77
N HIS A 114 -23.09 4.41 -9.16
CA HIS A 114 -21.69 4.66 -8.86
C HIS A 114 -21.44 4.79 -7.36
N ASN A 115 -20.39 4.12 -6.90
CA ASN A 115 -19.68 4.46 -5.68
C ASN A 115 -20.59 4.68 -4.45
N ILE A 116 -21.31 3.64 -4.03
CA ILE A 116 -22.21 3.72 -2.87
C ILE A 116 -21.37 3.96 -1.61
N GLY A 117 -21.39 5.20 -1.10
CA GLY A 117 -20.49 5.65 -0.04
C GLY A 117 -21.10 5.67 1.37
N GLY A 118 -20.25 5.93 2.37
CA GLY A 118 -20.68 6.08 3.77
C GLY A 118 -20.33 4.90 4.70
N TYR A 119 -19.39 4.05 4.29
CA TYR A 119 -18.87 3.01 5.18
C TYR A 119 -18.02 3.62 6.31
N GLY A 120 -18.47 3.43 7.54
CA GLY A 120 -17.87 3.97 8.77
C GLY A 120 -17.38 2.84 9.69
N PRO A 121 -16.12 2.38 9.59
CA PRO A 121 -15.64 1.18 10.28
C PRO A 121 -15.78 1.27 11.82
N GLY A 122 -16.30 0.22 12.44
CA GLY A 122 -16.58 0.12 13.87
C GLY A 122 -17.82 0.89 14.33
N SER A 123 -18.40 1.76 13.50
CA SER A 123 -19.46 2.65 13.93
C SER A 123 -20.85 2.04 13.72
N PRO A 124 -21.80 2.23 14.66
CA PRO A 124 -23.17 1.81 14.43
C PRO A 124 -23.75 2.54 13.21
N PHE A 125 -24.58 1.85 12.43
CA PHE A 125 -25.19 2.44 11.25
C PHE A 125 -26.28 3.47 11.61
N TYR A 126 -26.13 4.71 11.15
CA TYR A 126 -27.13 5.78 11.28
C TYR A 126 -27.20 6.66 10.02
N GLY A 127 -28.42 6.97 9.57
CA GLY A 127 -28.62 7.77 8.36
C GLY A 127 -27.92 7.13 7.15
N SER A 128 -26.88 7.78 6.64
CA SER A 128 -26.04 7.32 5.53
C SER A 128 -24.61 6.94 5.93
N PHE A 129 -24.30 6.79 7.23
CA PHE A 129 -22.95 6.48 7.73
C PHE A 129 -22.93 5.34 8.78
N GLY A 130 -21.90 4.50 8.73
CA GLY A 130 -21.57 3.49 9.73
C GLY A 130 -21.10 2.17 9.10
N GLU A 131 -20.72 1.18 9.90
CA GLU A 131 -20.35 -0.15 9.44
C GLU A 131 -21.62 -0.90 9.06
N TYR A 132 -21.62 -1.49 7.87
CA TYR A 132 -22.70 -2.32 7.36
C TYR A 132 -22.13 -3.45 6.53
N ILE A 133 -22.78 -4.61 6.61
CA ILE A 133 -22.47 -5.77 5.78
C ILE A 133 -23.52 -5.80 4.67
N VAL A 134 -23.09 -5.75 3.42
CA VAL A 134 -23.98 -5.86 2.25
C VAL A 134 -24.52 -7.30 2.17
N PRO A 135 -25.83 -7.52 2.31
CA PRO A 135 -26.41 -8.85 2.18
C PRO A 135 -26.31 -9.38 0.75
N GLU A 136 -26.11 -10.69 0.61
CA GLU A 136 -25.94 -11.37 -0.67
C GLU A 136 -27.09 -11.06 -1.65
N TRP A 137 -28.35 -11.09 -1.21
CA TRP A 137 -29.50 -10.78 -2.06
C TRP A 137 -29.43 -9.39 -2.70
N GLN A 138 -28.80 -8.39 -2.04
CA GLN A 138 -28.63 -7.06 -2.62
C GLN A 138 -27.60 -7.08 -3.75
N THR A 139 -26.47 -7.77 -3.54
CA THR A 139 -25.47 -7.95 -4.60
C THR A 139 -26.04 -8.72 -5.80
N GLU A 140 -26.93 -9.69 -5.56
CA GLU A 140 -27.65 -10.40 -6.62
C GLU A 140 -28.60 -9.48 -7.40
N GLN A 141 -29.38 -8.63 -6.72
CA GLN A 141 -30.26 -7.68 -7.41
C GLN A 141 -29.46 -6.67 -8.25
N ILE A 142 -28.36 -6.14 -7.70
CA ILE A 142 -27.46 -5.23 -8.43
C ILE A 142 -26.90 -5.94 -9.66
N ARG A 143 -26.37 -7.16 -9.51
CA ARG A 143 -25.84 -7.95 -10.63
C ARG A 143 -26.89 -8.22 -11.69
N LYS A 144 -28.11 -8.59 -11.29
CA LYS A 144 -29.21 -8.91 -12.19
C LYS A 144 -29.69 -7.71 -13.01
N HIS A 145 -29.76 -6.53 -12.40
CA HIS A 145 -30.38 -5.36 -13.02
C HIS A 145 -29.38 -4.38 -13.64
N LEU A 146 -28.15 -4.34 -13.13
CA LEU A 146 -27.14 -3.38 -13.59
C LEU A 146 -25.93 -4.04 -14.25
N GLY A 147 -25.45 -5.17 -13.72
CA GLY A 147 -24.21 -5.80 -14.18
C GLY A 147 -23.05 -4.79 -14.21
N HIS A 148 -22.45 -4.58 -15.38
CA HIS A 148 -21.37 -3.61 -15.62
C HIS A 148 -21.76 -2.13 -15.41
N ARG A 149 -23.04 -1.80 -15.28
CA ARG A 149 -23.49 -0.43 -14.93
C ARG A 149 -23.41 -0.11 -13.43
N PHE A 150 -23.01 -1.08 -12.60
CA PHE A 150 -22.62 -0.82 -11.22
C PHE A 150 -21.10 -0.76 -11.10
N THR A 151 -20.60 0.37 -10.59
CA THR A 151 -19.14 0.62 -10.53
C THR A 151 -18.50 0.28 -9.19
N GLY A 152 -19.29 -0.25 -8.25
CA GLY A 152 -18.81 -0.75 -6.96
C GLY A 152 -19.30 0.06 -5.76
N PHE A 153 -19.12 -0.55 -4.59
CA PHE A 153 -19.28 0.09 -3.29
C PHE A 153 -18.02 0.91 -2.96
N ASP A 154 -18.20 2.10 -2.42
CA ASP A 154 -17.05 2.95 -2.07
C ASP A 154 -16.33 2.34 -0.88
N VAL A 155 -15.07 1.94 -1.08
CA VAL A 155 -14.15 1.77 0.05
C VAL A 155 -14.13 3.09 0.81
N GLY A 156 -14.04 4.23 0.11
CA GLY A 156 -13.96 5.58 0.65
C GLY A 156 -12.56 5.90 1.16
N GLU A 157 -12.45 6.98 1.93
CA GLU A 157 -11.23 7.55 2.53
C GLU A 157 -10.60 6.68 3.65
N GLN A 158 -10.61 5.37 3.48
CA GLN A 158 -10.20 4.37 4.48
C GLN A 158 -8.70 4.33 4.67
N ASP A 159 -7.94 4.75 3.66
CA ASP A 159 -6.52 5.04 3.81
C ASP A 159 -6.28 6.18 4.80
N GLY A 160 -7.07 7.24 4.73
CA GLY A 160 -7.14 8.32 5.72
C GLY A 160 -7.46 7.78 7.11
N ARG A 161 -8.57 7.04 7.26
CA ARG A 161 -9.00 6.49 8.55
C ARG A 161 -7.98 5.51 9.14
N PHE A 162 -7.45 4.60 8.34
CA PHE A 162 -6.38 3.69 8.77
C PHE A 162 -5.23 4.47 9.42
N ASN A 163 -4.77 5.53 8.75
CA ASN A 163 -3.62 6.32 9.17
C ASN A 163 -3.88 7.25 10.36
N PHE A 164 -5.07 7.85 10.45
CA PHE A 164 -5.40 8.83 11.49
C PHE A 164 -6.05 8.21 12.74
N THR A 165 -6.72 7.07 12.63
CA THR A 165 -7.43 6.43 13.75
C THR A 165 -6.81 5.08 14.13
N TYR A 166 -6.86 4.10 13.24
CA TYR A 166 -6.46 2.72 13.55
C TYR A 166 -4.98 2.59 13.93
N LYS A 167 -4.10 3.27 13.20
CA LYS A 167 -2.65 3.18 13.40
C LYS A 167 -2.20 3.56 14.82
N GLN A 168 -2.89 4.49 15.47
CA GLN A 168 -2.56 4.94 16.83
C GLN A 168 -2.85 3.86 17.89
N ILE A 169 -3.79 2.96 17.62
CA ILE A 169 -4.19 1.91 18.54
C ILE A 169 -3.58 0.55 18.21
N MET A 170 -2.98 0.38 17.03
CA MET A 170 -2.29 -0.86 16.64
C MET A 170 -1.20 -1.22 17.67
N GLU A 171 -1.24 -2.46 18.17
CA GLU A 171 -0.36 -2.93 19.22
C GLU A 171 0.23 -4.31 18.83
N PRO A 172 1.55 -4.43 18.64
CA PRO A 172 2.56 -3.37 18.62
C PRO A 172 2.52 -2.51 17.33
N TYR A 173 2.90 -1.25 17.44
CA TYR A 173 3.38 -0.48 16.30
C TYR A 173 4.81 -0.93 15.95
N ILE A 174 5.03 -1.37 14.70
CA ILE A 174 6.35 -1.77 14.21
C ILE A 174 6.80 -0.80 13.11
N PRO A 175 7.80 0.05 13.34
CA PRO A 175 8.30 1.01 12.35
C PRO A 175 9.16 0.32 11.28
N ASP A 176 8.57 -0.60 10.52
CA ASP A 176 9.19 -1.27 9.37
C ASP A 176 8.27 -1.16 8.14
N ARG A 177 8.84 -0.79 7.00
CA ARG A 177 8.10 -0.55 5.75
C ARG A 177 7.32 -1.76 5.26
N ARG A 178 7.94 -2.94 5.25
CA ARG A 178 7.28 -4.17 4.79
C ARG A 178 6.12 -4.57 5.72
N ARG A 179 6.30 -4.40 7.02
CA ARG A 179 5.26 -4.65 8.02
C ARG A 179 4.15 -3.60 8.03
N GLN A 180 4.44 -2.34 7.72
CA GLN A 180 3.39 -1.33 7.58
C GLN A 180 2.44 -1.66 6.42
N TYR A 181 2.96 -2.17 5.29
CA TYR A 181 2.11 -2.72 4.22
C TYR A 181 1.21 -3.83 4.78
N LEU A 182 1.78 -4.89 5.36
CA LEU A 182 0.97 -6.00 5.90
C LEU A 182 -0.04 -5.55 6.95
N ALA A 183 0.34 -4.65 7.86
CA ALA A 183 -0.54 -4.13 8.90
C ALA A 183 -1.77 -3.39 8.34
N SER A 184 -1.64 -2.76 7.17
CA SER A 184 -2.76 -2.10 6.51
C SER A 184 -3.75 -3.07 5.87
N GLN A 185 -3.29 -4.25 5.45
CA GLN A 185 -4.13 -5.12 4.62
C GLN A 185 -5.35 -5.70 5.34
N PRO A 186 -5.27 -6.20 6.59
CA PRO A 186 -6.46 -6.67 7.33
C PRO A 186 -7.55 -5.60 7.46
N TYR A 187 -7.17 -4.33 7.51
CA TYR A 187 -8.12 -3.22 7.55
C TYR A 187 -8.92 -3.14 6.26
N PHE A 188 -8.24 -3.07 5.11
CA PHE A 188 -8.90 -3.00 3.81
C PHE A 188 -9.62 -4.30 3.44
N ASP A 189 -9.07 -5.45 3.79
CA ASP A 189 -9.73 -6.75 3.61
C ASP A 189 -11.09 -6.78 4.30
N ARG A 190 -11.15 -6.25 5.53
CA ARG A 190 -12.39 -6.20 6.30
C ARG A 190 -13.40 -5.24 5.67
N VAL A 191 -12.95 -4.04 5.25
CA VAL A 191 -13.82 -3.09 4.53
C VAL A 191 -14.37 -3.74 3.26
N ALA A 192 -13.50 -4.31 2.43
CA ALA A 192 -13.90 -4.90 1.15
C ALA A 192 -14.86 -6.09 1.35
N ALA A 193 -14.60 -6.96 2.33
CA ALA A 193 -15.46 -8.10 2.64
C ALA A 193 -16.87 -7.66 3.06
N ASP A 194 -16.98 -6.62 3.90
CA ASP A 194 -18.27 -6.07 4.31
C ASP A 194 -19.06 -5.48 3.13
N LEU A 195 -18.34 -4.93 2.14
CA LEU A 195 -18.88 -4.39 0.90
C LEU A 195 -19.05 -5.45 -0.22
N GLY A 196 -18.94 -6.74 0.11
CA GLY A 196 -19.17 -7.84 -0.82
C GLY A 196 -18.07 -8.01 -1.88
N ASN A 197 -16.87 -7.45 -1.67
CA ASN A 197 -15.71 -7.49 -2.57
C ASN A 197 -15.97 -6.92 -3.98
N TRP A 198 -17.01 -6.11 -4.15
CA TRP A 198 -17.34 -5.42 -5.41
C TRP A 198 -17.14 -3.92 -5.22
N CYS A 199 -15.88 -3.48 -5.19
CA CYS A 199 -15.55 -2.15 -4.69
C CYS A 199 -15.06 -1.18 -5.77
N SER A 200 -15.40 0.09 -5.59
CA SER A 200 -14.66 1.23 -6.13
C SER A 200 -13.82 1.85 -5.02
N SER A 201 -12.68 2.45 -5.35
CA SER A 201 -11.82 3.10 -4.36
C SER A 201 -11.70 4.58 -4.66
N LEU A 202 -12.21 5.44 -3.77
CA LEU A 202 -11.85 6.84 -3.70
C LEU A 202 -10.84 7.05 -2.56
N SER A 203 -9.59 7.42 -2.89
CA SER A 203 -8.51 7.61 -1.90
C SER A 203 -8.15 9.08 -1.73
N VAL A 204 -7.77 9.46 -0.50
CA VAL A 204 -7.39 10.85 -0.11
C VAL A 204 -5.94 10.96 0.33
N LEU A 205 -5.30 9.85 0.68
CA LEU A 205 -3.87 9.79 0.92
C LEU A 205 -3.24 9.25 -0.37
N TRP A 206 -2.70 8.04 -0.41
CA TRP A 206 -1.79 7.62 -1.49
C TRP A 206 -1.74 6.10 -1.71
N TYR A 207 -2.81 5.38 -1.39
CA TYR A 207 -2.76 3.91 -1.24
C TYR A 207 -3.17 3.13 -2.51
N TRP A 208 -3.31 3.81 -3.66
CA TRP A 208 -3.80 3.19 -4.90
C TRP A 208 -3.04 1.92 -5.28
N HIS A 209 -1.70 1.91 -5.31
CA HIS A 209 -0.95 0.71 -5.69
C HIS A 209 -1.24 -0.50 -4.80
N TYR A 210 -1.53 -0.30 -3.52
CA TYR A 210 -1.84 -1.38 -2.59
C TYR A 210 -3.28 -1.86 -2.75
N ILE A 211 -4.24 -0.94 -2.84
CA ILE A 211 -5.67 -1.27 -2.92
C ILE A 211 -6.02 -1.91 -4.27
N LEU A 212 -5.46 -1.40 -5.37
CA LEU A 212 -5.79 -1.87 -6.72
C LEU A 212 -5.24 -3.30 -6.96
N LYS A 213 -4.17 -3.69 -6.27
CA LYS A 213 -3.56 -5.03 -6.37
C LYS A 213 -4.45 -6.16 -5.81
N GLU A 214 -5.22 -5.91 -4.76
CA GLU A 214 -5.86 -6.95 -3.91
C GLU A 214 -7.15 -7.57 -4.50
N GLY A 215 -7.48 -7.35 -5.77
CA GLY A 215 -8.52 -8.11 -6.46
C GLY A 215 -9.98 -7.64 -6.25
N TYR A 216 -10.28 -6.87 -5.21
CA TYR A 216 -11.65 -6.40 -4.91
C TYR A 216 -12.03 -5.05 -5.57
N THR A 217 -11.05 -4.26 -6.02
CA THR A 217 -11.29 -2.96 -6.66
C THR A 217 -11.46 -3.11 -8.18
N ILE A 218 -12.52 -2.51 -8.73
CA ILE A 218 -12.84 -2.55 -10.18
C ILE A 218 -12.76 -1.18 -10.87
N LEU A 219 -12.73 -0.10 -10.09
CA LEU A 219 -12.61 1.28 -10.55
C LEU A 219 -11.99 2.12 -9.42
N ALA A 220 -11.10 3.06 -9.74
CA ALA A 220 -10.39 3.85 -8.74
C ALA A 220 -10.48 5.36 -9.01
N GLY A 221 -10.39 6.19 -7.98
CA GLY A 221 -10.48 7.63 -8.10
C GLY A 221 -9.67 8.31 -7.02
N ALA A 222 -9.44 9.61 -7.24
CA ALA A 222 -8.79 10.49 -6.30
C ALA A 222 -9.71 11.66 -6.00
N GLU A 223 -9.89 11.93 -4.71
CA GLU A 223 -10.59 13.14 -4.27
C GLU A 223 -9.58 14.30 -4.24
N THR A 224 -9.73 15.25 -5.17
CA THR A 224 -8.82 16.39 -5.29
C THR A 224 -9.36 17.64 -4.61
N GLN A 225 -8.56 18.24 -3.74
CA GLN A 225 -8.84 19.50 -3.04
C GLN A 225 -7.56 20.17 -2.53
N ASN A 226 -7.64 21.45 -2.18
CA ASN A 226 -6.58 22.15 -1.46
C ASN A 226 -6.61 21.84 0.05
N LYS A 227 -6.36 20.56 0.40
CA LYS A 227 -6.39 20.07 1.78
C LYS A 227 -5.11 19.31 2.11
N ILE A 228 -5.09 17.99 1.95
CA ILE A 228 -3.93 17.15 2.28
C ILE A 228 -3.01 16.99 1.07
N THR A 229 -3.52 17.19 -0.15
CA THR A 229 -2.92 16.64 -1.37
C THR A 229 -2.88 17.65 -2.50
N ASN A 230 -1.89 17.51 -3.39
CA ASN A 230 -1.89 18.17 -4.70
C ASN A 230 -2.52 17.22 -5.72
N GLY A 231 -3.50 17.70 -6.49
CA GLY A 231 -4.26 16.85 -7.41
C GLY A 231 -3.40 16.23 -8.52
N GLN A 232 -2.42 16.95 -9.05
CA GLN A 232 -1.54 16.44 -10.11
C GLN A 232 -0.67 15.29 -9.60
N VAL A 233 -0.16 15.43 -8.36
CA VAL A 233 0.60 14.36 -7.71
C VAL A 233 -0.30 13.15 -7.45
N GLN A 234 -1.57 13.33 -7.04
CA GLN A 234 -2.50 12.21 -6.88
C GLN A 234 -2.70 11.45 -8.19
N TYR A 235 -2.97 12.17 -9.28
CA TYR A 235 -3.22 11.53 -10.58
C TYR A 235 -1.99 10.88 -11.19
N MET A 236 -0.76 11.39 -10.98
CA MET A 236 0.42 10.64 -11.44
C MET A 236 0.58 9.28 -10.75
N HIS A 237 0.14 9.15 -9.49
CA HIS A 237 0.14 7.86 -8.78
C HIS A 237 -1.04 6.99 -9.21
N LEU A 238 -2.25 7.55 -9.27
CA LEU A 238 -3.47 6.84 -9.68
C LEU A 238 -3.38 6.29 -11.10
N ARG A 239 -2.92 7.10 -12.08
CA ARG A 239 -2.73 6.64 -13.47
C ARG A 239 -1.67 5.54 -13.56
N GLY A 240 -0.55 5.71 -12.85
CA GLY A 240 0.51 4.70 -12.79
C GLY A 240 0.01 3.38 -12.19
N ALA A 241 -0.73 3.43 -11.09
CA ALA A 241 -1.38 2.26 -10.51
C ALA A 241 -2.42 1.63 -11.46
N GLY A 242 -3.23 2.44 -12.12
CA GLY A 242 -4.23 1.99 -13.09
C GLY A 242 -3.60 1.24 -14.28
N LYS A 243 -2.50 1.77 -14.82
CA LYS A 243 -1.69 1.11 -15.86
C LYS A 243 -0.97 -0.14 -15.36
N GLN A 244 -0.59 -0.20 -14.08
CA GLN A 244 0.11 -1.35 -13.51
C GLN A 244 -0.82 -2.54 -13.28
N TYR A 245 -2.06 -2.29 -12.82
CA TYR A 245 -3.00 -3.35 -12.38
C TYR A 245 -4.24 -3.50 -13.26
N GLY A 246 -4.29 -2.79 -14.39
CA GLY A 246 -5.40 -2.86 -15.35
C GLY A 246 -6.72 -2.33 -14.79
N ILE A 247 -6.72 -1.10 -14.27
CA ILE A 247 -7.90 -0.47 -13.66
C ILE A 247 -8.08 0.94 -14.26
N LEU A 248 -9.30 1.23 -14.72
CA LEU A 248 -9.69 2.59 -15.13
C LEU A 248 -9.92 3.47 -13.90
N TRP A 249 -9.87 4.79 -14.13
CA TRP A 249 -10.04 5.76 -13.06
C TRP A 249 -11.13 6.80 -13.34
N PHE A 250 -11.67 7.37 -12.26
CA PHE A 250 -12.62 8.47 -12.28
C PHE A 250 -12.08 9.68 -11.50
N GLY A 251 -12.70 10.83 -11.72
CA GLY A 251 -12.39 12.05 -11.00
C GLY A 251 -13.50 12.59 -10.13
N ASP A 252 -13.08 13.09 -8.96
CA ASP A 252 -13.95 13.69 -7.96
C ASP A 252 -13.29 14.96 -7.41
N VAL A 253 -13.94 16.10 -7.61
CA VAL A 253 -13.50 17.38 -7.06
C VAL A 253 -14.26 17.62 -5.75
N SER A 254 -13.53 17.66 -4.64
CA SER A 254 -14.14 17.89 -3.33
C SER A 254 -14.52 19.35 -3.13
N VAL A 255 -15.64 19.55 -2.44
CA VAL A 255 -16.07 20.89 -2.02
C VAL A 255 -15.41 21.32 -0.71
N PHE A 256 -14.71 20.41 -0.03
CA PHE A 256 -13.96 20.66 1.19
C PHE A 256 -12.55 21.18 0.86
N ASP A 257 -11.93 21.82 1.85
CA ASP A 257 -10.51 22.18 1.87
C ASP A 257 -10.00 22.22 3.33
N THR A 258 -8.80 22.77 3.56
CA THR A 258 -8.27 22.99 4.93
C THR A 258 -9.13 23.93 5.79
N TRP A 259 -9.90 24.85 5.19
CA TRP A 259 -10.62 25.93 5.88
C TRP A 259 -12.14 25.78 5.95
N GLY A 260 -12.70 24.70 5.42
CA GLY A 260 -14.12 24.37 5.50
C GLY A 260 -14.62 23.68 4.23
N TYR A 261 -15.89 23.94 3.87
CA TYR A 261 -16.47 23.45 2.62
C TYR A 261 -17.34 24.49 1.96
N LYS A 262 -17.40 24.44 0.62
CA LYS A 262 -18.22 25.34 -0.18
C LYS A 262 -19.68 24.88 -0.20
N ASN A 263 -20.60 25.79 0.06
CA ASN A 263 -22.04 25.53 -0.01
C ASN A 263 -22.80 26.75 -0.55
N TYR A 264 -23.72 26.51 -1.46
CA TYR A 264 -24.63 27.50 -2.08
C TYR A 264 -26.10 27.31 -1.66
N SER A 265 -26.40 26.47 -0.66
CA SER A 265 -27.75 26.28 -0.14
C SER A 265 -28.28 27.56 0.55
N ARG A 266 -29.57 27.84 0.37
CA ARG A 266 -30.26 29.00 0.97
C ARG A 266 -30.48 28.87 2.49
N ASP A 267 -30.51 27.65 3.02
CA ASP A 267 -30.83 27.37 4.44
C ASP A 267 -29.64 27.57 5.37
N GLU A 268 -28.43 27.37 4.86
CA GLU A 268 -27.20 27.82 5.53
C GLU A 268 -26.94 29.22 5.00
N LYS A 269 -27.08 30.26 5.84
CA LYS A 269 -26.76 31.66 5.47
C LYS A 269 -25.52 31.64 4.58
N TYR A 270 -25.55 32.26 3.40
CA TYR A 270 -24.50 32.30 2.34
C TYR A 270 -23.06 32.65 2.81
N GLU A 271 -22.76 32.67 4.11
CA GLU A 271 -21.45 32.76 4.76
C GLU A 271 -20.45 31.68 4.29
N ARG A 272 -20.89 30.51 3.81
CA ARG A 272 -20.01 29.38 3.43
C ARG A 272 -19.56 29.36 1.96
N VAL A 273 -20.09 30.22 1.10
CA VAL A 273 -19.67 30.31 -0.33
C VAL A 273 -18.18 30.67 -0.49
N ASN A 274 -17.60 31.32 0.52
CA ASN A 274 -16.18 31.69 0.57
C ASN A 274 -15.31 30.69 1.36
N LYS A 275 -15.87 29.54 1.74
CA LYS A 275 -15.16 28.39 2.32
C LYS A 275 -14.98 27.32 1.26
N GLY A 276 -14.09 26.35 1.49
CA GLY A 276 -13.73 25.36 0.48
C GLY A 276 -12.87 25.95 -0.65
N GLY A 277 -12.36 25.08 -1.52
CA GLY A 277 -11.58 25.51 -2.69
C GLY A 277 -12.35 26.46 -3.60
N SER A 278 -11.64 27.31 -4.33
CA SER A 278 -12.19 28.34 -5.22
C SER A 278 -12.85 27.72 -6.45
N LEU A 279 -13.87 28.36 -7.04
CA LEU A 279 -14.45 27.85 -8.30
C LEU A 279 -13.42 27.84 -9.44
N SER A 280 -12.46 28.77 -9.38
CA SER A 280 -11.29 28.82 -10.24
C SER A 280 -10.51 27.49 -10.18
N LEU A 281 -10.14 27.04 -8.98
CA LEU A 281 -9.49 25.75 -8.77
C LEU A 281 -10.39 24.59 -9.22
N PHE A 282 -11.68 24.61 -8.88
CA PHE A 282 -12.62 23.55 -9.31
C PHE A 282 -12.66 23.41 -10.83
N LYS A 283 -12.66 24.52 -11.58
CA LYS A 283 -12.69 24.48 -13.05
C LYS A 283 -11.42 23.83 -13.58
N ARG A 284 -10.26 24.26 -13.10
CA ARG A 284 -8.97 23.68 -13.52
C ARG A 284 -8.89 22.20 -13.17
N SER A 285 -9.23 21.81 -11.94
CA SER A 285 -9.26 20.40 -11.53
C SER A 285 -10.20 19.57 -12.40
N TYR A 286 -11.40 20.05 -12.71
CA TYR A 286 -12.38 19.28 -13.46
C TYR A 286 -11.96 19.01 -14.92
N TYR A 287 -11.47 20.04 -15.61
CA TYR A 287 -10.98 19.89 -16.98
C TYR A 287 -9.66 19.12 -17.06
N THR A 288 -8.77 19.23 -16.06
CA THR A 288 -7.57 18.39 -16.01
C THR A 288 -7.89 16.91 -15.79
N GLN A 289 -8.88 16.58 -14.94
CA GLN A 289 -9.35 15.20 -14.77
C GLN A 289 -9.92 14.60 -16.06
N TYR A 290 -10.64 15.39 -16.86
CA TYR A 290 -11.04 14.99 -18.23
C TYR A 290 -9.80 14.64 -19.07
N MET A 291 -8.80 15.54 -19.11
CA MET A 291 -7.56 15.33 -19.86
C MET A 291 -6.75 14.13 -19.37
N TYR A 292 -6.87 13.77 -18.09
CA TYR A 292 -6.27 12.56 -17.52
C TYR A 292 -6.96 11.26 -17.94
N ASN A 293 -7.93 11.29 -18.86
CA ASN A 293 -8.72 10.13 -19.28
C ASN A 293 -9.60 9.54 -18.16
N ALA A 294 -10.16 10.38 -17.28
CA ALA A 294 -11.16 9.90 -16.32
C ALA A 294 -12.45 9.40 -17.02
N THR A 295 -12.94 8.23 -16.61
CA THR A 295 -14.17 7.61 -17.15
C THR A 295 -15.44 8.21 -16.57
N ILE A 296 -15.40 8.68 -15.32
CA ILE A 296 -16.49 9.41 -14.67
C ILE A 296 -15.92 10.72 -14.13
N LEU A 297 -16.67 11.81 -14.26
CA LEU A 297 -16.39 13.08 -13.60
C LEU A 297 -17.49 13.42 -12.59
N SER A 298 -17.05 13.83 -11.40
CA SER A 298 -17.88 14.13 -10.25
C SER A 298 -17.40 15.41 -9.57
N MET A 299 -18.37 16.19 -9.11
CA MET A 299 -18.19 17.14 -8.01
C MET A 299 -18.78 16.48 -6.76
N GLU A 300 -18.21 16.69 -5.59
CA GLU A 300 -18.70 16.02 -4.38
C GLU A 300 -20.15 16.41 -4.06
N SER A 301 -20.53 17.68 -4.29
CA SER A 301 -21.90 18.19 -4.14
C SER A 301 -22.11 19.58 -4.77
N GLY A 302 -23.34 20.10 -4.65
CA GLY A 302 -23.61 21.54 -4.79
C GLY A 302 -24.12 22.01 -6.15
N TRP A 303 -24.62 21.13 -7.02
CA TRP A 303 -25.03 21.50 -8.39
C TRP A 303 -26.24 22.45 -8.48
N CYS A 304 -27.25 22.30 -7.62
CA CYS A 304 -28.46 23.13 -7.63
C CYS A 304 -28.70 23.81 -6.27
N GLU A 305 -29.39 24.96 -6.28
CA GLU A 305 -29.85 25.63 -5.06
C GLU A 305 -30.93 24.78 -4.36
N GLY A 306 -30.61 24.17 -3.21
CA GLY A 306 -31.56 23.34 -2.45
C GLY A 306 -30.90 22.27 -1.58
N HIS A 307 -31.69 21.30 -1.10
CA HIS A 307 -31.18 20.17 -0.33
C HIS A 307 -30.25 19.29 -1.16
N PHE A 308 -29.10 18.92 -0.56
CA PHE A 308 -28.00 18.11 -1.13
C PHE A 308 -28.38 16.84 -1.92
N ALA A 309 -29.60 16.31 -1.78
CA ALA A 309 -29.98 14.99 -2.28
C ALA A 309 -30.60 15.00 -3.69
N THR A 310 -31.38 16.03 -4.06
CA THR A 310 -32.29 15.93 -5.21
C THR A 310 -31.74 16.53 -6.51
N ASN A 311 -30.77 17.45 -6.45
CA ASN A 311 -30.23 18.19 -7.62
C ASN A 311 -31.34 18.71 -8.56
N LYS A 312 -32.41 19.24 -7.98
CA LYS A 312 -33.51 19.90 -8.68
C LYS A 312 -33.53 21.38 -8.36
N GLY A 313 -33.82 22.22 -9.35
CA GLY A 313 -33.94 23.66 -9.21
C GLY A 313 -32.87 24.46 -9.95
N GLU A 314 -32.64 25.70 -9.49
CA GLU A 314 -31.72 26.63 -10.13
C GLU A 314 -30.25 26.17 -10.00
N LEU A 315 -29.50 26.23 -11.11
CA LEU A 315 -28.08 25.84 -11.11
C LEU A 315 -27.22 26.83 -10.33
N THR A 316 -26.42 26.30 -9.40
CA THR A 316 -25.35 27.05 -8.74
C THR A 316 -24.19 27.28 -9.73
N PRO A 317 -23.17 28.08 -9.38
CA PRO A 317 -21.95 28.16 -10.16
C PRO A 317 -21.27 26.79 -10.41
N ILE A 318 -21.33 25.87 -9.44
CA ILE A 318 -20.80 24.50 -9.60
C ILE A 318 -21.62 23.73 -10.64
N GLY A 319 -22.96 23.83 -10.58
CA GLY A 319 -23.85 23.18 -11.56
C GLY A 319 -23.67 23.70 -12.99
N LYS A 320 -23.40 25.01 -13.15
CA LYS A 320 -23.08 25.63 -14.44
C LYS A 320 -21.76 25.08 -15.00
N MET A 321 -20.69 25.04 -14.20
CA MET A 321 -19.41 24.47 -14.61
C MET A 321 -19.50 22.98 -15.00
N HIS A 322 -20.28 22.22 -14.23
CA HIS A 322 -20.56 20.81 -14.55
C HIS A 322 -21.24 20.67 -15.91
N THR A 323 -22.27 21.50 -16.15
CA THR A 323 -23.02 21.53 -17.41
C THR A 323 -22.14 21.93 -18.59
N ASP A 324 -21.29 22.94 -18.42
CA ASP A 324 -20.35 23.40 -19.44
C ASP A 324 -19.38 22.29 -19.84
N CYS A 325 -18.83 21.56 -18.87
CA CYS A 325 -17.93 20.44 -19.13
C CYS A 325 -18.67 19.27 -19.80
N ALA A 326 -19.89 18.93 -19.36
CA ALA A 326 -20.70 17.89 -20.01
C ALA A 326 -20.99 18.22 -21.48
N ASN A 327 -21.38 19.47 -21.75
CA ASN A 327 -21.60 19.97 -23.11
C ASN A 327 -20.30 20.03 -23.93
N PHE A 328 -19.18 20.36 -23.30
CA PHE A 328 -17.86 20.33 -23.93
C PHE A 328 -17.52 18.92 -24.42
N VAL A 329 -17.68 17.90 -23.57
CA VAL A 329 -17.42 16.50 -23.93
C VAL A 329 -18.41 16.00 -24.98
N GLU A 330 -19.67 16.44 -24.95
CA GLU A 330 -20.65 16.14 -26.02
C GLU A 330 -20.19 16.68 -27.37
N LYS A 331 -19.69 17.93 -27.38
CA LYS A 331 -19.31 18.62 -28.60
C LYS A 331 -17.99 18.13 -29.18
N TYR A 332 -16.99 17.88 -28.33
CA TYR A 332 -15.60 17.64 -28.75
C TYR A 332 -15.10 16.22 -28.48
N GLY A 333 -15.91 15.35 -27.88
CA GLY A 333 -15.61 13.94 -27.65
C GLY A 333 -14.57 13.69 -26.55
N GLN A 334 -13.89 12.54 -26.63
CA GLN A 334 -12.78 12.18 -25.72
C GLN A 334 -11.53 13.02 -25.97
N PRO A 335 -10.65 13.20 -24.96
CA PRO A 335 -9.48 14.06 -25.12
C PRO A 335 -8.35 13.43 -25.94
N GLY A 336 -8.45 12.14 -26.29
CA GLY A 336 -7.33 11.35 -26.81
C GLY A 336 -6.50 10.72 -25.68
N CYS A 337 -5.51 9.89 -26.01
CA CYS A 337 -4.66 9.22 -25.01
C CYS A 337 -3.69 10.22 -24.36
N MET A 338 -3.71 10.36 -23.04
CA MET A 338 -2.78 11.23 -22.32
C MET A 338 -1.33 10.77 -22.55
N VAL A 339 -0.48 11.69 -22.98
CA VAL A 339 0.94 11.41 -23.23
C VAL A 339 1.71 11.48 -21.92
N THR A 340 2.31 10.36 -21.54
CA THR A 340 3.16 10.21 -20.35
C THR A 340 4.37 9.36 -20.74
N GLN A 341 5.52 10.00 -20.87
CA GLN A 341 6.75 9.38 -21.39
C GLN A 341 7.76 9.02 -20.29
N ILE A 342 7.49 9.44 -19.06
CA ILE A 342 8.39 9.27 -17.93
C ILE A 342 7.69 8.46 -16.84
N ALA A 343 8.38 7.46 -16.31
CA ALA A 343 7.94 6.74 -15.12
C ALA A 343 8.93 6.99 -13.96
N LEU A 344 8.40 7.36 -12.80
CA LEU A 344 9.12 7.35 -11.54
C LEU A 344 8.88 5.99 -10.86
N LEU A 345 9.92 5.18 -10.74
CA LEU A 345 9.86 3.85 -10.14
C LEU A 345 10.22 3.94 -8.65
N ASN A 346 9.26 3.62 -7.79
CA ASN A 346 9.43 3.50 -6.35
C ASN A 346 9.48 2.04 -5.93
N ASP A 347 9.99 1.79 -4.73
CA ASP A 347 9.90 0.46 -4.10
C ASP A 347 8.45 0.16 -3.76
N PHE A 348 8.00 -1.08 -4.00
CA PHE A 348 6.64 -1.49 -3.64
C PHE A 348 6.32 -1.22 -2.17
N TYR A 349 7.26 -1.43 -1.25
CA TYR A 349 7.04 -1.21 0.19
C TYR A 349 7.35 0.21 0.66
N SER A 350 7.66 1.13 -0.26
CA SER A 350 8.06 2.50 0.06
C SER A 350 7.10 3.19 1.04
N GLY A 351 5.79 3.10 0.76
CA GLY A 351 4.76 3.85 1.49
C GLY A 351 4.94 5.36 1.42
N TRP A 352 5.62 5.85 0.40
CA TRP A 352 5.86 7.28 0.21
C TRP A 352 4.53 8.05 0.19
N MET A 353 4.50 9.15 0.92
CA MET A 353 3.40 10.10 0.98
C MET A 353 4.00 11.50 0.99
N PRO A 354 3.42 12.48 0.28
CA PRO A 354 3.94 13.84 0.29
C PRO A 354 3.91 14.44 1.69
N ALA A 355 4.72 15.48 1.88
CA ALA A 355 4.62 16.31 3.09
C ALA A 355 3.21 16.89 3.19
N ASP A 356 2.62 16.79 4.37
CA ASP A 356 1.28 17.31 4.60
C ASP A 356 1.23 18.24 5.83
N HIS A 357 0.28 19.17 5.79
CA HIS A 357 0.11 20.14 6.86
C HIS A 357 -0.42 19.54 8.15
N ILE A 358 -1.10 18.38 8.12
CA ILE A 358 -1.67 17.72 9.30
C ILE A 358 -0.56 17.12 10.18
N ALA A 359 0.43 16.49 9.59
CA ALA A 359 1.57 15.95 10.31
C ALA A 359 2.70 16.97 10.52
N GLY A 360 2.81 17.97 9.63
CA GLY A 360 3.86 18.98 9.68
C GLY A 360 5.26 18.41 9.53
N ARG A 361 5.41 17.31 8.79
CA ARG A 361 6.70 16.63 8.52
C ARG A 361 6.63 15.78 7.26
N PHE A 362 7.80 15.41 6.74
CA PHE A 362 7.96 14.42 5.68
C PHE A 362 8.00 13.01 6.30
N GLN A 363 7.11 12.13 5.87
CA GLN A 363 6.96 10.80 6.47
C GLN A 363 6.39 9.77 5.48
N VAL A 364 6.82 8.52 5.63
CA VAL A 364 6.25 7.38 4.91
C VAL A 364 5.27 6.62 5.80
N TRP A 365 4.28 5.99 5.17
CA TRP A 365 3.20 5.26 5.82
C TRP A 365 2.46 6.08 6.90
N ASN A 366 2.52 7.42 6.87
CA ASN A 366 2.04 8.33 7.93
C ASN A 366 2.56 7.99 9.35
N GLY A 367 3.83 7.59 9.50
CA GLY A 367 4.39 7.41 10.86
C GLY A 367 5.86 7.02 10.97
N MET A 368 6.59 6.92 9.87
CA MET A 368 8.05 6.84 9.87
C MET A 368 8.60 8.06 9.17
N ASP A 369 9.66 8.67 9.72
CA ASP A 369 10.26 9.85 9.10
C ASP A 369 10.91 9.45 7.76
N TYR A 370 10.95 10.37 6.79
CA TYR A 370 11.67 10.13 5.54
C TYR A 370 13.14 9.83 5.76
N GLU A 371 13.66 8.90 4.97
CA GLU A 371 15.08 8.66 4.76
C GLU A 371 15.55 9.37 3.48
N ALA A 372 16.86 9.42 3.22
CA ALA A 372 17.42 10.11 2.06
C ALA A 372 16.80 9.66 0.73
N GLY A 373 16.52 8.36 0.56
CA GLY A 373 15.85 7.84 -0.63
C GLY A 373 14.43 8.39 -0.84
N ASP A 374 13.66 8.67 0.22
CA ASP A 374 12.32 9.24 0.08
C ASP A 374 12.36 10.71 -0.36
N PHE A 375 13.42 11.43 0.02
CA PHE A 375 13.67 12.78 -0.46
C PHE A 375 14.06 12.81 -1.95
N LEU A 376 14.59 11.72 -2.51
CA LEU A 376 14.78 11.62 -3.96
C LEU A 376 13.41 11.57 -4.66
N THR A 377 12.46 10.78 -4.15
CA THR A 377 11.08 10.75 -4.67
C THR A 377 10.45 12.16 -4.62
N ASP A 378 10.49 12.82 -3.46
CA ASP A 378 9.96 14.18 -3.29
C ASP A 378 10.65 15.17 -4.23
N ALA A 379 11.98 15.10 -4.38
CA ALA A 379 12.70 16.01 -5.24
C ALA A 379 12.42 15.78 -6.73
N MET A 380 12.26 14.52 -7.17
CA MET A 380 11.82 14.20 -8.55
C MET A 380 10.42 14.76 -8.82
N ILE A 381 9.47 14.55 -7.91
CA ILE A 381 8.11 15.11 -8.05
C ILE A 381 8.15 16.65 -8.06
N SER A 382 9.00 17.27 -7.24
CA SER A 382 9.19 18.73 -7.20
C SER A 382 9.72 19.31 -8.51
N LEU A 383 10.45 18.53 -9.33
CA LEU A 383 10.85 18.96 -10.67
C LEU A 383 9.64 19.09 -11.61
N PHE A 384 8.70 18.13 -11.56
CA PHE A 384 7.48 18.17 -12.37
C PHE A 384 6.45 19.17 -11.85
N PHE A 385 6.32 19.26 -10.53
CA PHE A 385 5.31 20.07 -9.84
C PHE A 385 5.99 20.95 -8.78
N PRO A 386 6.64 22.05 -9.17
CA PRO A 386 7.33 22.91 -8.22
C PRO A 386 6.39 23.44 -7.14
N ASN A 387 6.79 23.27 -5.87
CA ASN A 387 6.04 23.68 -4.68
C ASN A 387 4.74 22.90 -4.37
N TYR A 388 4.54 21.71 -4.94
CA TYR A 388 3.35 20.90 -4.68
C TYR A 388 3.13 20.59 -3.18
N GLU A 389 4.21 20.50 -2.39
CA GLU A 389 4.20 20.25 -0.95
C GLU A 389 3.57 21.38 -0.13
N ARG A 390 3.28 22.52 -0.77
CA ARG A 390 2.60 23.66 -0.16
C ARG A 390 1.08 23.50 -0.12
N SER A 391 0.53 22.49 -0.79
CA SER A 391 -0.92 22.21 -0.76
C SER A 391 -1.42 22.12 0.68
N GLY A 392 -2.55 22.78 0.94
CA GLY A 392 -3.16 22.84 2.27
C GLY A 392 -2.56 23.82 3.26
N PHE A 393 -1.41 24.45 2.97
CA PHE A 393 -0.78 25.42 3.87
C PHE A 393 -1.18 26.88 3.60
N PHE A 394 -1.62 27.23 2.39
CA PHE A 394 -1.80 28.62 1.94
C PHE A 394 -3.22 28.94 1.51
N HIS A 395 -3.81 30.00 2.10
CA HIS A 395 -5.18 30.45 1.81
C HIS A 395 -5.43 30.83 0.34
N ASP A 396 -4.39 31.22 -0.38
CA ASP A 396 -4.43 31.57 -1.81
C ASP A 396 -4.33 30.35 -2.74
N GLU A 397 -4.36 29.15 -2.18
CA GLU A 397 -4.28 27.87 -2.90
C GLU A 397 -2.92 27.55 -3.52
N THR A 398 -1.86 28.25 -3.08
CA THR A 398 -0.49 27.90 -3.45
C THR A 398 -0.20 26.42 -3.19
N GLY A 399 0.20 25.70 -4.23
CA GLY A 399 0.52 24.27 -4.18
C GLY A 399 -0.65 23.32 -4.42
N ALA A 400 -1.90 23.80 -4.49
CA ALA A 400 -3.05 22.96 -4.85
C ALA A 400 -2.97 22.43 -6.29
N MET A 401 -2.46 23.29 -7.19
CA MET A 401 -2.00 22.98 -8.54
C MET A 401 -0.75 23.81 -8.84
N CYS A 402 0.15 23.26 -9.65
CA CYS A 402 1.50 23.78 -9.93
C CYS A 402 1.73 23.93 -11.43
N ALA A 403 2.67 24.80 -11.80
CA ALA A 403 3.24 24.84 -13.14
C ALA A 403 3.91 23.50 -13.48
N THR A 404 4.09 23.21 -14.77
CA THR A 404 4.65 21.92 -15.21
C THR A 404 5.81 22.13 -16.18
N PRO A 405 7.06 22.30 -15.69
CA PRO A 405 8.21 22.63 -16.53
C PRO A 405 8.46 21.64 -17.68
N TYR A 406 8.07 20.38 -17.49
CA TYR A 406 8.22 19.28 -18.45
C TYR A 406 6.88 18.80 -19.04
N GLY A 407 5.80 19.55 -18.80
CA GLY A 407 4.42 19.07 -18.93
C GLY A 407 4.06 18.04 -17.86
N GLU A 408 2.78 17.68 -17.79
CA GLU A 408 2.30 16.55 -16.98
C GLU A 408 2.65 15.22 -17.63
N ASN A 409 3.95 14.96 -17.78
CA ASN A 409 4.48 13.89 -18.63
C ASN A 409 4.99 12.67 -17.83
N ALA A 410 4.57 12.52 -16.58
CA ALA A 410 5.05 11.49 -15.67
C ALA A 410 3.95 10.74 -14.92
N ASP A 411 4.19 9.44 -14.69
CA ASP A 411 3.42 8.59 -13.77
C ASP A 411 4.35 7.92 -12.74
N VAL A 412 3.78 7.38 -11.66
CA VAL A 412 4.50 6.61 -10.63
C VAL A 412 4.18 5.14 -10.73
N LEU A 413 5.22 4.31 -10.87
CA LEU A 413 5.13 2.85 -10.82
C LEU A 413 5.81 2.33 -9.56
N HIS A 414 5.39 1.15 -9.10
CA HIS A 414 6.08 0.43 -8.03
C HIS A 414 6.94 -0.72 -8.61
N SER A 415 7.93 -1.18 -7.85
CA SER A 415 8.92 -2.18 -8.29
C SER A 415 8.34 -3.54 -8.67
N ASP A 416 7.09 -3.81 -8.31
CA ASP A 416 6.33 -4.98 -8.73
C ASP A 416 5.72 -4.84 -10.13
N ALA A 417 5.83 -3.69 -10.78
CA ALA A 417 5.38 -3.49 -12.16
C ALA A 417 5.95 -4.56 -13.10
N ARG A 418 5.10 -5.04 -14.02
CA ARG A 418 5.53 -5.97 -15.08
C ARG A 418 6.31 -5.21 -16.15
N VAL A 419 7.21 -5.92 -16.83
CA VAL A 419 8.05 -5.32 -17.87
C VAL A 419 7.21 -4.77 -19.03
N GLU A 420 6.04 -5.36 -19.30
CA GLU A 420 5.06 -4.88 -20.28
C GLU A 420 4.60 -3.46 -19.96
N VAL A 421 4.36 -3.15 -18.69
CA VAL A 421 3.98 -1.81 -18.24
C VAL A 421 5.18 -0.87 -18.31
N MET A 422 6.36 -1.33 -17.90
CA MET A 422 7.59 -0.52 -17.98
C MET A 422 7.89 -0.06 -19.41
N LYS A 423 7.69 -0.93 -20.41
CA LYS A 423 7.92 -0.64 -21.83
C LYS A 423 6.99 0.43 -22.43
N GLN A 424 5.93 0.85 -21.72
CA GLN A 424 5.08 1.97 -22.16
C GLN A 424 5.78 3.33 -22.03
N TYR A 425 6.90 3.39 -21.30
CA TYR A 425 7.62 4.62 -21.01
C TYR A 425 9.02 4.57 -21.66
N PRO A 426 9.42 5.54 -22.51
CA PRO A 426 10.79 5.60 -23.01
C PRO A 426 11.81 5.96 -21.91
N VAL A 427 11.39 6.62 -20.82
CA VAL A 427 12.26 7.03 -19.71
C VAL A 427 11.72 6.51 -18.39
N MET A 428 12.59 5.89 -17.60
CA MET A 428 12.27 5.48 -16.25
C MET A 428 13.38 5.89 -15.28
N VAL A 429 12.98 6.39 -14.12
CA VAL A 429 13.90 6.81 -13.05
C VAL A 429 13.69 5.94 -11.83
N ALA A 430 14.76 5.36 -11.29
CA ALA A 430 14.75 4.75 -9.96
C ALA A 430 14.60 5.86 -8.90
N ALA A 431 13.36 6.28 -8.65
CA ALA A 431 12.99 7.53 -7.99
C ALA A 431 12.77 7.34 -6.48
N GLY A 432 13.62 6.57 -5.80
CA GLY A 432 13.53 6.31 -4.37
C GLY A 432 14.59 5.32 -3.90
N ASN A 433 14.48 4.77 -2.69
CA ASN A 433 15.28 3.63 -2.26
C ASN A 433 14.60 2.32 -2.68
N LEU A 434 15.14 1.62 -3.69
CA LEU A 434 14.63 0.34 -4.19
C LEU A 434 15.18 -0.82 -3.34
N PHE A 435 14.91 -0.79 -2.03
CA PHE A 435 15.52 -1.70 -1.05
C PHE A 435 14.99 -3.14 -1.14
N SER A 436 13.81 -3.36 -1.74
CA SER A 436 13.30 -4.70 -2.07
C SER A 436 13.72 -5.16 -3.46
N GLY A 437 14.41 -4.31 -4.23
CA GLY A 437 14.93 -4.65 -5.55
C GLY A 437 16.01 -5.73 -5.47
N GLY A 438 15.83 -6.79 -6.23
CA GLY A 438 16.81 -7.87 -6.39
C GLY A 438 16.77 -8.50 -7.78
N MET A 439 16.93 -9.81 -7.89
CA MET A 439 17.14 -10.50 -9.17
C MET A 439 16.00 -10.29 -10.17
N GLU A 440 14.75 -10.24 -9.70
CA GLU A 440 13.60 -10.00 -10.57
C GLU A 440 13.65 -8.59 -11.17
N LEU A 441 13.87 -7.58 -10.34
CA LEU A 441 13.92 -6.20 -10.80
C LEU A 441 15.09 -5.99 -11.78
N ALA A 442 16.24 -6.62 -11.52
CA ALA A 442 17.38 -6.58 -12.43
C ALA A 442 17.04 -7.17 -13.81
N ASP A 443 16.31 -8.29 -13.87
CA ASP A 443 15.87 -8.88 -15.14
C ASP A 443 14.87 -7.99 -15.87
N LYS A 444 13.88 -7.44 -15.15
CA LYS A 444 12.89 -6.52 -15.72
C LYS A 444 13.55 -5.27 -16.31
N VAL A 445 14.48 -4.65 -15.57
CA VAL A 445 15.23 -3.47 -16.04
C VAL A 445 16.11 -3.84 -17.23
N LYS A 446 16.81 -4.98 -17.19
CA LYS A 446 17.64 -5.44 -18.31
C LYS A 446 16.82 -5.61 -19.58
N GLU A 447 15.65 -6.24 -19.48
CA GLU A 447 14.76 -6.42 -20.63
C GLU A 447 14.19 -5.09 -21.14
N TYR A 448 13.73 -4.22 -20.23
CA TYR A 448 13.25 -2.87 -20.54
C TYR A 448 14.30 -2.06 -21.32
N VAL A 449 15.53 -1.99 -20.81
CA VAL A 449 16.61 -1.23 -21.44
C VAL A 449 17.02 -1.87 -22.77
N HIS A 450 17.12 -3.20 -22.84
CA HIS A 450 17.48 -3.90 -24.09
C HIS A 450 16.51 -3.57 -25.25
N LYS A 451 15.24 -3.30 -24.93
CA LYS A 451 14.20 -2.94 -25.90
C LYS A 451 14.15 -1.45 -26.28
N GLY A 452 15.02 -0.61 -25.73
CA GLY A 452 15.11 0.82 -26.08
C GLY A 452 14.85 1.77 -24.92
N GLY A 453 14.49 1.25 -23.74
CA GLY A 453 14.24 2.09 -22.56
C GLY A 453 15.51 2.79 -22.06
N THR A 454 15.35 4.02 -21.58
CA THR A 454 16.37 4.70 -20.78
C THR A 454 16.06 4.52 -19.29
N PHE A 455 17.02 4.02 -18.51
CA PHE A 455 16.89 3.84 -17.07
C PHE A 455 17.89 4.73 -16.31
N ILE A 456 17.39 5.68 -15.53
CA ILE A 456 18.20 6.59 -14.70
C ILE A 456 18.27 6.03 -13.28
N VAL A 457 19.47 5.87 -12.75
CA VAL A 457 19.70 5.22 -11.46
C VAL A 457 20.87 5.85 -10.71
N THR A 458 20.84 5.77 -9.37
CA THR A 458 21.89 6.28 -8.49
C THR A 458 22.69 5.14 -7.88
N ALA A 459 23.87 5.44 -7.35
CA ALA A 459 24.85 4.44 -6.92
C ALA A 459 24.29 3.40 -5.94
N GLU A 460 23.46 3.81 -4.98
CA GLU A 460 22.92 2.89 -3.97
C GLU A 460 21.93 1.87 -4.55
N ASN A 461 21.04 2.30 -5.45
CA ASN A 461 20.13 1.38 -6.12
C ASN A 461 20.90 0.50 -7.10
N ALA A 462 21.83 1.07 -7.87
CA ALA A 462 22.63 0.32 -8.84
C ALA A 462 23.51 -0.75 -8.17
N ALA A 463 24.05 -0.49 -6.98
CA ALA A 463 24.84 -1.46 -6.21
C ALA A 463 24.02 -2.70 -5.84
N ARG A 464 22.72 -2.55 -5.61
CA ARG A 464 21.79 -3.65 -5.28
C ARG A 464 21.34 -4.40 -6.54
N ILE A 465 21.01 -3.66 -7.61
CA ILE A 465 20.49 -4.24 -8.86
C ILE A 465 21.61 -4.95 -9.65
N TRP A 466 22.83 -4.40 -9.65
CA TRP A 466 24.01 -4.95 -10.35
C TRP A 466 25.22 -5.10 -9.42
N PRO A 467 25.24 -6.10 -8.52
CA PRO A 467 26.37 -6.35 -7.63
C PRO A 467 27.70 -6.57 -8.36
N GLU A 468 27.66 -7.04 -9.61
CA GLU A 468 28.83 -7.27 -10.47
C GLU A 468 29.61 -5.98 -10.79
N TRP A 469 28.96 -4.82 -10.74
CA TRP A 469 29.62 -3.52 -10.93
C TRP A 469 30.43 -3.07 -9.72
N LYS A 470 30.42 -3.82 -8.61
CA LYS A 470 31.24 -3.57 -7.41
C LYS A 470 31.18 -2.11 -6.94
N ILE A 471 29.98 -1.55 -6.92
CA ILE A 471 29.75 -0.15 -6.56
C ILE A 471 29.97 0.03 -5.05
N GLY A 472 30.90 0.89 -4.68
CA GLY A 472 31.25 1.14 -3.28
C GLY A 472 31.53 2.61 -2.99
N LYS A 473 31.21 3.05 -1.77
CA LYS A 473 31.50 4.42 -1.33
C LYS A 473 33.01 4.66 -1.37
N SER A 474 33.42 5.73 -2.05
CA SER A 474 34.82 6.11 -2.21
C SER A 474 35.22 7.22 -1.25
N ARG A 475 34.56 8.39 -1.33
CA ARG A 475 34.84 9.54 -0.47
C ARG A 475 33.66 10.52 -0.42
N THR A 476 33.63 11.34 0.61
CA THR A 476 32.73 12.50 0.68
C THR A 476 33.39 13.71 0.00
N VAL A 477 32.66 14.36 -0.90
CA VAL A 477 33.07 15.60 -1.55
C VAL A 477 32.47 16.77 -0.76
N PRO A 478 33.26 17.79 -0.36
CA PRO A 478 32.74 18.94 0.35
C PRO A 478 31.92 19.87 -0.57
N ALA A 479 31.04 20.66 0.03
CA ALA A 479 30.37 21.79 -0.63
C ALA A 479 31.40 22.70 -1.33
N GLY A 480 31.02 23.23 -2.49
CA GLY A 480 31.91 23.95 -3.40
C GLY A 480 32.62 23.05 -4.42
N GLY A 481 32.44 21.72 -4.36
CA GLY A 481 32.95 20.80 -5.37
C GLY A 481 32.46 21.14 -6.77
N ILE A 482 33.38 21.24 -7.74
CA ILE A 482 33.08 21.61 -9.12
C ILE A 482 32.96 20.34 -9.96
N VAL A 483 31.74 20.05 -10.42
CA VAL A 483 31.44 18.96 -11.34
C VAL A 483 31.39 19.52 -12.76
N ARG A 484 32.11 18.88 -13.69
CA ARG A 484 32.13 19.23 -15.11
C ARG A 484 31.22 18.33 -15.91
N ILE A 485 30.33 18.91 -16.72
CA ILE A 485 29.48 18.22 -17.70
C ILE A 485 29.76 18.83 -19.08
N GLY A 486 30.51 18.13 -19.93
CA GLY A 486 31.06 18.73 -21.14
C GLY A 486 31.92 19.96 -20.79
N GLU A 487 31.61 21.11 -21.38
CA GLU A 487 32.28 22.39 -21.09
C GLU A 487 31.67 23.16 -19.90
N ASN A 488 30.54 22.71 -19.35
CA ASN A 488 29.86 23.39 -18.26
C ASN A 488 30.45 23.00 -16.91
N GLU A 489 30.70 23.98 -16.06
CA GLU A 489 31.09 23.79 -14.66
C GLU A 489 29.91 24.08 -13.72
N LEU A 490 29.57 23.12 -12.87
CA LEU A 490 28.50 23.23 -11.88
C LEU A 490 29.10 23.11 -10.47
N VAL A 491 28.76 24.06 -9.60
CA VAL A 491 29.22 24.08 -8.21
C VAL A 491 28.18 23.39 -7.33
N GLU A 492 28.58 22.35 -6.60
CA GLU A 492 27.71 21.67 -5.65
C GLU A 492 27.56 22.46 -4.34
N ARG A 493 26.32 22.63 -3.88
CA ARG A 493 26.02 23.48 -2.71
C ARG A 493 26.18 22.76 -1.37
N GLY A 494 26.01 21.44 -1.37
CA GLY A 494 26.13 20.60 -0.18
C GLY A 494 27.25 19.58 -0.35
N ASN A 495 27.68 19.00 0.77
CA ASN A 495 28.55 17.82 0.74
C ASN A 495 27.79 16.67 0.06
N PHE A 496 28.48 15.80 -0.66
CA PHE A 496 27.85 14.61 -1.25
C PHE A 496 28.79 13.40 -1.24
N GLU A 497 28.21 12.20 -1.27
CA GLU A 497 28.98 10.95 -1.29
C GLU A 497 29.26 10.53 -2.73
N LEU A 498 30.53 10.32 -3.05
CA LEU A 498 31.00 9.82 -4.35
C LEU A 498 31.34 8.33 -4.24
N TYR A 499 30.86 7.56 -5.22
CA TYR A 499 31.05 6.11 -5.31
C TYR A 499 32.00 5.76 -6.47
N ARG A 500 32.68 4.63 -6.35
CA ARG A 500 33.45 4.02 -7.44
C ARG A 500 32.76 2.76 -7.91
N ALA A 501 32.88 2.46 -9.20
CA ALA A 501 32.27 1.31 -9.86
C ALA A 501 33.26 0.66 -10.84
N SER A 502 33.16 -0.66 -10.98
CA SER A 502 33.79 -1.45 -12.04
C SER A 502 32.81 -1.52 -13.21
N LEU A 503 32.86 -0.52 -14.10
CA LEU A 503 31.91 -0.36 -15.20
C LEU A 503 32.30 -1.21 -16.43
N PRO A 504 31.33 -1.58 -17.29
CA PRO A 504 31.61 -2.18 -18.60
C PRO A 504 32.47 -1.27 -19.49
N ASP A 505 33.21 -1.87 -20.42
CA ASP A 505 34.12 -1.14 -21.33
C ASP A 505 33.38 -0.13 -22.23
N GLU A 506 32.10 -0.38 -22.50
CA GLU A 506 31.22 0.47 -23.31
C GLU A 506 30.70 1.71 -22.54
N ALA A 507 31.00 1.84 -21.26
CA ALA A 507 30.53 2.97 -20.46
C ALA A 507 31.19 4.30 -20.88
N HIS A 508 30.37 5.34 -21.05
CA HIS A 508 30.79 6.68 -21.43
C HIS A 508 30.64 7.65 -20.24
N VAL A 509 31.70 8.39 -19.91
CA VAL A 509 31.65 9.37 -18.82
C VAL A 509 30.85 10.61 -19.24
N LEU A 510 29.81 10.93 -18.47
CA LEU A 510 28.95 12.10 -18.69
C LEU A 510 29.39 13.32 -17.87
N ALA A 511 29.86 13.07 -16.64
CA ALA A 511 30.26 14.11 -15.71
C ALA A 511 31.47 13.68 -14.88
N MET A 512 32.34 14.64 -14.52
CA MET A 512 33.54 14.37 -13.73
C MET A 512 33.77 15.39 -12.62
N ILE A 513 34.42 14.97 -11.54
CA ILE A 513 34.97 15.84 -10.49
C ILE A 513 36.42 15.47 -10.21
N GLY A 514 37.34 16.43 -10.39
CA GLY A 514 38.76 16.17 -10.15
C GLY A 514 39.34 14.99 -10.96
N GLY A 515 38.79 14.71 -12.14
CA GLY A 515 39.17 13.58 -12.99
C GLY A 515 38.48 12.25 -12.66
N GLU A 516 37.66 12.17 -11.60
CA GLU A 516 36.86 11.00 -11.26
C GLU A 516 35.46 11.11 -11.89
N PRO A 517 34.92 10.04 -12.51
CA PRO A 517 33.54 10.01 -12.99
C PRO A 517 32.53 10.22 -11.85
N VAL A 518 31.52 11.07 -12.09
CA VAL A 518 30.38 11.30 -11.18
C VAL A 518 29.07 10.85 -11.81
N ALA A 519 28.98 10.84 -13.14
CA ALA A 519 27.88 10.25 -13.86
C ALA A 519 28.39 9.59 -15.15
N VAL A 520 27.78 8.48 -15.52
CA VAL A 520 28.14 7.68 -16.70
C VAL A 520 26.90 7.23 -17.46
N ASN A 521 27.03 7.06 -18.77
CA ASN A 521 26.06 6.43 -19.64
C ASN A 521 26.56 5.04 -20.01
N ILE A 522 25.72 4.02 -19.89
CA ILE A 522 26.06 2.63 -20.20
C ILE A 522 25.09 2.15 -21.28
N PRO A 523 25.50 2.06 -22.55
CA PRO A 523 24.66 1.52 -23.62
C PRO A 523 24.33 0.04 -23.36
N VAL A 524 23.05 -0.34 -23.47
CA VAL A 524 22.61 -1.73 -23.30
C VAL A 524 21.52 -2.07 -24.33
N GLY A 525 21.84 -2.92 -25.31
CA GLY A 525 20.92 -3.25 -26.40
C GLY A 525 20.57 -2.01 -27.22
N LYS A 526 19.27 -1.71 -27.36
CA LYS A 526 18.78 -0.49 -28.04
C LYS A 526 18.66 0.72 -27.10
N GLY A 527 18.77 0.52 -25.80
CA GLY A 527 18.59 1.55 -24.78
C GLY A 527 19.87 1.85 -24.02
N GLN A 528 19.73 2.47 -22.85
CA GLN A 528 20.85 2.89 -22.04
C GLN A 528 20.53 3.02 -20.54
N ILE A 529 21.56 2.90 -19.72
CA ILE A 529 21.52 3.17 -18.27
C ILE A 529 22.32 4.43 -17.98
N ILE A 530 21.67 5.44 -17.41
CA ILE A 530 22.33 6.65 -16.91
C ILE A 530 22.55 6.46 -15.41
N LEU A 531 23.80 6.21 -15.03
CA LEU A 531 24.21 5.97 -13.65
C LEU A 531 24.84 7.22 -13.04
N SER A 532 24.23 7.76 -11.99
CA SER A 532 24.85 8.73 -11.10
C SER A 532 25.64 8.01 -10.01
N LEU A 533 26.95 8.26 -9.93
CA LEU A 533 27.86 7.69 -8.92
C LEU A 533 27.77 8.43 -7.58
N THR A 534 26.58 8.90 -7.21
CA THR A 534 26.27 9.60 -5.96
C THR A 534 25.14 8.90 -5.20
N ALA A 535 25.11 9.05 -3.87
CA ALA A 535 24.05 8.50 -3.04
C ALA A 535 22.73 9.25 -3.30
N TYR A 536 21.76 8.56 -3.91
CA TYR A 536 20.43 9.09 -4.25
C TYR A 536 20.42 10.41 -5.04
N GLY A 537 21.55 10.88 -5.57
CA GLY A 537 21.64 12.18 -6.24
C GLY A 537 21.41 13.39 -5.32
N LEU A 538 21.60 13.23 -4.00
CA LEU A 538 21.32 14.24 -2.98
C LEU A 538 22.59 14.64 -2.20
N ASN A 539 22.52 15.74 -1.46
CA ASN A 539 23.51 16.06 -0.43
C ASN A 539 23.57 14.98 0.67
N ALA A 540 24.77 14.74 1.24
CA ALA A 540 25.06 13.66 2.18
C ALA A 540 24.48 13.86 3.59
N ALA A 541 24.25 15.10 3.99
CA ALA A 541 23.76 15.45 5.32
C ALA A 541 22.65 16.50 5.22
N PRO A 542 21.63 16.46 6.09
CA PRO A 542 20.49 17.37 6.02
C PRO A 542 20.95 18.82 6.18
N LEU A 543 20.46 19.69 5.30
CA LEU A 543 20.60 21.13 5.42
C LEU A 543 19.80 21.62 6.64
N GLU A 544 20.35 22.59 7.36
CA GLU A 544 19.61 23.26 8.42
C GLU A 544 18.37 23.94 7.83
N TYR A 545 17.21 23.66 8.41
CA TYR A 545 15.97 24.30 8.03
C TYR A 545 15.10 24.56 9.26
N ASN A 546 14.35 25.65 9.23
CA ASN A 546 13.39 25.95 10.28
C ASN A 546 12.15 25.07 10.08
N LYS A 547 11.84 24.21 11.06
CA LYS A 547 10.56 23.52 11.09
C LYS A 547 9.45 24.55 11.34
N PRO A 548 8.48 24.71 10.44
CA PRO A 548 7.35 25.59 10.68
C PRO A 548 6.53 25.10 11.88
N PRO A 549 5.84 26.00 12.61
CA PRO A 549 4.85 25.58 13.59
C PRO A 549 3.79 24.71 12.91
N THR A 550 3.41 23.60 13.55
CA THR A 550 2.37 22.70 13.03
C THR A 550 1.04 23.45 12.86
N TRP A 551 0.15 22.96 11.99
CA TRP A 551 -1.20 23.53 11.82
C TRP A 551 -1.97 23.63 13.16
N MET A 552 -1.79 22.67 14.08
CA MET A 552 -2.38 22.68 15.43
C MET A 552 -1.88 23.84 16.30
N GLN A 553 -0.78 24.48 15.91
CA GLN A 553 -0.18 25.64 16.56
C GLN A 553 -0.47 26.95 15.79
N GLY A 554 -1.38 26.92 14.80
CA GLY A 554 -1.79 28.11 14.03
C GLY A 554 -0.81 28.54 12.95
N GLY A 555 0.12 27.67 12.54
CA GLY A 555 1.05 27.93 11.43
C GLY A 555 0.37 27.80 10.07
N PHE A 556 -0.14 28.90 9.51
CA PHE A 556 -0.66 28.98 8.14
C PHE A 556 0.20 29.93 7.29
N ASN A 557 0.10 29.82 5.96
CA ASN A 557 0.93 30.56 4.99
C ASN A 557 2.43 30.33 5.21
N THR A 558 2.80 29.06 5.45
CA THR A 558 4.17 28.61 5.70
C THR A 558 4.43 27.31 4.94
N PHE A 559 5.66 26.80 4.92
CA PHE A 559 6.00 25.57 4.21
C PHE A 559 7.04 24.74 4.96
N LEU A 560 7.09 23.44 4.67
CA LEU A 560 8.10 22.53 5.19
C LEU A 560 9.37 22.65 4.35
N GLY A 561 10.47 23.12 4.96
CA GLY A 561 11.78 23.15 4.33
C GLY A 561 12.30 21.73 4.03
N ARG A 562 12.89 21.53 2.86
CA ARG A 562 13.52 20.26 2.46
C ARG A 562 14.94 20.16 3.03
N PRO A 563 15.25 19.19 3.90
CA PRO A 563 16.61 18.98 4.40
C PRO A 563 17.56 18.40 3.34
N TYR A 564 17.03 17.69 2.33
CA TYR A 564 17.82 17.16 1.23
C TYR A 564 17.40 17.82 -0.09
N SER A 565 18.39 18.13 -0.92
CA SER A 565 18.27 18.81 -2.20
C SER A 565 19.05 18.03 -3.26
N LEU A 566 18.52 17.99 -4.49
CA LEU A 566 19.23 17.40 -5.62
C LEU A 566 20.55 18.11 -5.87
N LEU A 567 21.58 17.31 -6.13
CA LEU A 567 22.87 17.80 -6.59
C LEU A 567 22.69 18.47 -7.96
N ASN A 568 23.38 19.60 -8.15
CA ASN A 568 23.20 20.44 -9.33
C ASN A 568 23.55 19.69 -10.63
N HIS A 569 24.61 18.88 -10.62
CA HIS A 569 24.97 18.06 -11.78
C HIS A 569 23.88 17.01 -12.10
N PHE A 570 23.36 16.33 -11.09
CA PHE A 570 22.34 15.30 -11.29
C PHE A 570 21.03 15.92 -11.77
N ARG A 571 20.63 17.05 -11.16
CA ARG A 571 19.49 17.87 -11.64
C ARG A 571 19.67 18.27 -13.10
N SER A 572 20.86 18.72 -13.51
CA SER A 572 21.13 19.12 -14.90
C SER A 572 21.00 17.95 -15.88
N ILE A 573 21.44 16.75 -15.50
CA ILE A 573 21.31 15.54 -16.33
C ILE A 573 19.85 15.16 -16.50
N VAL A 574 19.11 15.07 -15.38
CA VAL A 574 17.69 14.70 -15.38
C VAL A 574 16.85 15.74 -16.13
N ASP A 575 17.13 17.04 -15.94
CA ASP A 575 16.47 18.14 -16.67
C ASP A 575 16.65 18.02 -18.20
N ALA A 576 17.87 17.69 -18.66
CA ALA A 576 18.15 17.50 -20.07
C ALA A 576 17.36 16.31 -20.65
N VAL A 577 17.32 15.19 -19.93
CA VAL A 577 16.55 14.01 -20.32
C VAL A 577 15.04 14.31 -20.37
N PHE A 578 14.47 14.92 -19.33
CA PHE A 578 13.04 15.22 -19.29
C PHE A 578 12.62 16.22 -20.38
N LYS A 579 13.45 17.23 -20.68
CA LYS A 579 13.20 18.16 -21.78
C LYS A 579 13.29 17.53 -23.16
N SER A 580 14.09 16.46 -23.32
CA SER A 580 14.26 15.79 -24.61
C SER A 580 12.99 15.07 -25.07
N VAL A 581 12.19 14.55 -24.13
CA VAL A 581 10.91 13.88 -24.41
C VAL A 581 9.70 14.82 -24.33
N GLN A 582 9.88 16.12 -24.05
CA GLN A 582 8.77 17.07 -24.02
C GLN A 582 8.28 17.39 -25.44
N LEU A 583 6.96 17.28 -25.69
CA LEU A 583 6.40 17.50 -27.04
C LEU A 583 6.10 18.98 -27.34
N PHE A 584 5.60 19.73 -26.36
CA PHE A 584 5.20 21.13 -26.50
C PHE A 584 5.71 21.99 -25.36
N GLU A 585 6.01 23.25 -25.67
CA GLU A 585 6.25 24.32 -24.69
C GLU A 585 5.11 25.34 -24.78
N VAL A 586 4.69 25.89 -23.64
CA VAL A 586 3.52 26.80 -23.58
C VAL A 586 3.82 28.16 -22.93
N GLY A 587 4.93 28.30 -22.21
CA GLY A 587 5.28 29.50 -21.45
C GLY A 587 5.79 29.17 -20.05
N GLU A 588 6.52 30.10 -19.43
CA GLU A 588 7.04 29.93 -18.07
C GLU A 588 5.92 30.09 -17.03
N GLY A 589 5.93 29.27 -15.98
CA GLY A 589 4.94 29.33 -14.90
C GLY A 589 3.57 28.71 -15.23
N LEU A 590 3.38 28.19 -16.44
CA LEU A 590 2.14 27.55 -16.88
C LEU A 590 2.18 26.03 -16.71
N GLY A 591 0.99 25.44 -16.58
CA GLY A 591 0.78 24.01 -16.65
C GLY A 591 0.32 23.57 -18.04
N VAL A 592 0.73 22.39 -18.49
CA VAL A 592 0.30 21.78 -19.75
C VAL A 592 0.10 20.28 -19.65
N ILE A 593 -1.05 19.81 -20.13
CA ILE A 593 -1.35 18.40 -20.39
C ILE A 593 -1.45 18.21 -21.90
N VAL A 594 -0.90 17.11 -22.41
CA VAL A 594 -0.91 16.77 -23.83
C VAL A 594 -1.59 15.42 -24.01
N ASN A 595 -2.58 15.36 -24.90
CA ASN A 595 -3.24 14.13 -25.31
C ASN A 595 -3.04 13.93 -26.82
N TYR A 596 -2.72 12.69 -27.21
CA TYR A 596 -2.60 12.27 -28.59
C TYR A 596 -3.98 11.84 -29.11
N LEU A 597 -4.45 12.47 -30.20
CA LEU A 597 -5.73 12.15 -30.84
C LEU A 597 -5.51 11.15 -31.96
N GLU A 598 -4.69 11.52 -32.93
CA GLU A 598 -4.29 10.74 -34.10
C GLU A 598 -3.02 11.35 -34.68
N GLU A 599 -2.49 10.76 -35.76
CA GLU A 599 -1.24 11.20 -36.40
C GLU A 599 -1.28 12.71 -36.71
N GLY A 600 -0.30 13.45 -36.18
CA GLY A 600 -0.18 14.89 -36.34
C GLY A 600 -1.20 15.73 -35.56
N LYS A 601 -2.08 15.15 -34.73
CA LYS A 601 -3.11 15.87 -33.98
C LYS A 601 -3.06 15.63 -32.47
N TYR A 602 -3.06 16.73 -31.74
CA TYR A 602 -2.94 16.74 -30.28
C TYR A 602 -3.97 17.65 -29.65
N ARG A 603 -4.47 17.27 -28.47
CA ARG A 603 -5.24 18.15 -27.60
C ARG A 603 -4.39 18.61 -26.44
N LEU A 604 -4.33 19.91 -26.21
CA LEU A 604 -3.57 20.54 -25.13
C LEU A 604 -4.54 21.21 -24.16
N ALA A 605 -4.31 21.03 -22.87
CA ALA A 605 -4.90 21.88 -21.83
C ALA A 605 -3.80 22.71 -21.19
N ILE A 606 -3.96 24.04 -21.23
CA ILE A 606 -3.00 25.01 -20.70
C ILE A 606 -3.68 25.76 -19.57
N TYR A 607 -3.05 25.81 -18.42
CA TYR A 607 -3.63 26.45 -17.24
C TYR A 607 -2.63 27.31 -16.49
N ASN A 608 -3.17 28.35 -15.87
CA ASN A 608 -2.43 29.32 -15.08
C ASN A 608 -2.88 29.22 -13.63
N ASN A 609 -1.99 28.76 -12.75
CA ASN A 609 -2.29 28.62 -11.32
C ASN A 609 -1.98 29.89 -10.53
N THR A 610 -1.33 30.87 -11.14
CA THR A 610 -1.08 32.15 -10.50
C THR A 610 -2.33 33.03 -10.53
N LEU A 611 -2.34 34.05 -9.68
CA LEU A 611 -3.38 35.07 -9.69
C LEU A 611 -3.18 36.11 -10.81
N GLU A 612 -1.97 36.19 -11.37
CA GLU A 612 -1.63 37.15 -12.41
C GLU A 612 -1.86 36.55 -13.80
N SER A 613 -2.08 37.41 -14.80
CA SER A 613 -2.11 36.96 -16.19
C SER A 613 -0.69 36.67 -16.68
N LEU A 614 -0.47 35.49 -17.25
CA LEU A 614 0.84 35.06 -17.74
C LEU A 614 0.89 35.03 -19.27
N PRO A 615 2.04 35.36 -19.87
CA PRO A 615 2.23 35.19 -21.31
C PRO A 615 2.26 33.70 -21.65
N PHE A 616 1.63 33.31 -22.76
CA PHE A 616 1.70 31.95 -23.28
C PHE A 616 1.93 31.94 -24.79
N SER A 617 2.56 30.88 -25.28
CA SER A 617 2.79 30.61 -26.70
C SER A 617 3.00 29.12 -26.88
N ILE A 618 2.18 28.48 -27.72
CA ILE A 618 2.30 27.07 -28.04
C ILE A 618 3.42 26.89 -29.06
N ARG A 619 4.49 26.20 -28.66
CA ARG A 619 5.61 25.81 -29.53
C ARG A 619 5.74 24.30 -29.57
N SER A 620 5.79 23.76 -30.78
CA SER A 620 6.01 22.33 -31.01
C SER A 620 7.50 22.00 -31.05
N LYS A 621 7.90 20.92 -30.38
CA LYS A 621 9.24 20.31 -30.48
C LYS A 621 9.31 19.18 -31.50
N ILE A 622 8.14 18.76 -31.99
CA ILE A 622 7.98 17.53 -32.77
C ILE A 622 7.71 17.81 -34.25
N GLY A 623 7.35 19.03 -34.64
CA GLY A 623 7.00 19.31 -36.03
C GLY A 623 6.61 20.76 -36.21
N ARG A 624 6.34 21.17 -37.46
CA ARG A 624 5.85 22.52 -37.72
C ARG A 624 4.37 22.58 -37.34
N ILE A 625 3.97 23.54 -36.51
CA ILE A 625 2.54 23.76 -36.22
C ILE A 625 1.83 24.23 -37.50
N LYS A 626 0.78 23.50 -37.87
CA LYS A 626 -0.10 23.77 -39.00
C LYS A 626 -1.32 24.61 -38.59
N SER A 627 -1.99 24.23 -37.51
CA SER A 627 -3.13 24.95 -36.94
C SER A 627 -3.17 24.85 -35.42
N ILE A 628 -3.80 25.84 -34.80
CA ILE A 628 -4.13 25.87 -33.37
C ILE A 628 -5.59 26.32 -33.30
N ASP A 629 -6.45 25.47 -32.77
CA ASP A 629 -7.89 25.69 -32.68
C ASP A 629 -8.31 25.68 -31.21
N GLU A 630 -8.72 26.83 -30.68
CA GLU A 630 -9.17 26.93 -29.28
C GLU A 630 -10.58 26.35 -29.08
N LEU A 631 -10.74 25.52 -28.05
CA LEU A 631 -11.97 24.85 -27.70
C LEU A 631 -12.66 25.62 -26.56
N SER A 632 -13.83 26.21 -26.84
CA SER A 632 -14.59 26.96 -25.84
C SER A 632 -15.04 26.08 -24.66
N THR A 633 -14.67 26.50 -23.45
CA THR A 633 -15.02 25.85 -22.16
C THR A 633 -16.28 26.43 -21.49
N GLY A 634 -17.12 27.14 -22.25
CA GLY A 634 -18.26 27.89 -21.72
C GLY A 634 -17.88 29.27 -21.15
N ASP A 635 -18.84 29.91 -20.48
CA ASP A 635 -18.70 31.27 -19.95
C ASP A 635 -17.74 31.34 -18.76
N LYS A 636 -17.07 32.49 -18.60
CA LYS A 636 -16.20 32.74 -17.44
C LYS A 636 -17.05 33.19 -16.25
N LEU A 637 -16.95 32.45 -15.14
CA LEU A 637 -17.70 32.74 -13.90
C LEU A 637 -16.96 33.69 -12.95
N PHE A 638 -16.11 34.60 -13.44
CA PHE A 638 -15.26 35.48 -12.61
C PHE A 638 -16.04 36.34 -11.60
N GLN A 639 -17.31 36.64 -11.92
CA GLN A 639 -18.20 37.43 -11.08
C GLN A 639 -18.99 36.59 -10.05
N ALA A 640 -18.86 35.25 -10.10
CA ALA A 640 -19.53 34.38 -9.15
C ALA A 640 -18.90 34.50 -7.76
N GLN A 641 -19.73 34.52 -6.72
CA GLN A 641 -19.25 34.56 -5.35
C GLN A 641 -18.49 33.26 -5.01
N GLY A 642 -17.32 33.40 -4.40
CA GLY A 642 -16.43 32.26 -4.12
C GLY A 642 -15.61 31.78 -5.32
N TYR A 643 -15.55 32.55 -6.42
CA TYR A 643 -14.73 32.22 -7.58
C TYR A 643 -13.23 32.26 -7.29
N TRP A 644 -12.79 33.31 -6.58
CA TRP A 644 -11.40 33.49 -6.15
C TRP A 644 -11.14 32.87 -4.78
N PRO A 645 -9.87 32.54 -4.45
CA PRO A 645 -9.49 32.06 -3.13
C PRO A 645 -9.97 32.97 -2.00
N ASN A 646 -10.18 32.38 -0.82
CA ASN A 646 -10.70 33.11 0.34
C ASN A 646 -9.79 34.29 0.72
N GLY A 647 -10.38 35.46 0.93
CA GLY A 647 -9.65 36.70 1.24
C GLY A 647 -9.25 37.54 0.02
N ILE A 648 -9.40 36.99 -1.20
CA ILE A 648 -9.15 37.72 -2.46
C ILE A 648 -10.49 38.26 -2.98
N ARG A 649 -10.56 39.57 -3.26
CA ARG A 649 -11.77 40.23 -3.78
C ARG A 649 -11.56 40.64 -5.23
N GLY A 650 -12.63 40.55 -6.04
CA GLY A 650 -12.58 40.76 -7.49
C GLY A 650 -12.42 42.21 -7.90
N ASP A 651 -11.31 42.47 -8.59
CA ASP A 651 -11.19 43.02 -9.96
C ASP A 651 -9.75 42.67 -10.41
N MET A 652 -9.53 41.39 -10.72
CA MET A 652 -8.21 40.91 -11.11
C MET A 652 -7.86 41.45 -12.51
N ASN A 653 -6.75 42.16 -12.63
CA ASN A 653 -6.27 42.66 -13.91
C ASN A 653 -5.70 41.50 -14.75
N GLY A 654 -6.22 41.28 -15.95
CA GLY A 654 -5.75 40.23 -16.85
C GLY A 654 -6.58 40.13 -18.11
N LYS A 655 -6.16 39.27 -19.05
CA LYS A 655 -6.90 39.00 -20.28
C LYS A 655 -6.55 37.62 -20.84
N ASP A 656 -7.56 36.91 -21.32
CA ASP A 656 -7.37 35.80 -22.26
C ASP A 656 -7.30 36.39 -23.67
N ASN A 657 -6.23 36.10 -24.41
CA ASN A 657 -6.10 36.40 -25.84
C ASN A 657 -5.09 35.45 -26.48
N ASP A 658 -4.58 35.78 -27.67
CA ASP A 658 -3.64 34.93 -28.42
C ASP A 658 -2.25 34.81 -27.77
N SER A 659 -1.94 35.60 -26.74
CA SER A 659 -0.61 35.65 -26.10
C SER A 659 -0.63 35.66 -24.58
N TYR A 660 -1.80 35.72 -23.95
CA TYR A 660 -1.96 35.74 -22.50
C TYR A 660 -3.09 34.81 -22.05
N ILE A 661 -2.89 34.18 -20.89
CA ILE A 661 -3.90 33.43 -20.16
C ILE A 661 -4.17 34.14 -18.83
N PHE A 662 -5.45 34.25 -18.47
CA PHE A 662 -5.90 34.88 -17.23
C PHE A 662 -5.44 34.08 -15.99
N GLY A 663 -5.25 34.75 -14.86
CA GLY A 663 -4.89 34.11 -13.60
C GLY A 663 -5.96 33.12 -13.13
N GLY A 664 -5.59 31.90 -12.74
CA GLY A 664 -6.54 30.88 -12.30
C GLY A 664 -7.41 30.28 -13.41
N ASP A 665 -7.08 30.48 -14.68
CA ASP A 665 -7.88 29.95 -15.80
C ASP A 665 -7.26 28.71 -16.46
N ILE A 666 -8.08 27.99 -17.22
CA ILE A 666 -7.70 26.86 -18.08
C ILE A 666 -8.30 27.03 -19.47
N ARG A 667 -7.49 26.78 -20.50
CA ARG A 667 -7.84 26.86 -21.93
C ARG A 667 -7.44 25.56 -22.62
N LEU A 668 -8.27 25.11 -23.57
CA LEU A 668 -8.04 23.87 -24.31
C LEU A 668 -7.88 24.17 -25.80
N PHE A 669 -6.97 23.46 -26.45
CA PHE A 669 -6.62 23.67 -27.85
C PHE A 669 -6.45 22.34 -28.57
N ASP A 670 -6.96 22.23 -29.79
CA ASP A 670 -6.53 21.20 -30.75
C ASP A 670 -5.40 21.77 -31.61
N VAL A 671 -4.28 21.05 -31.70
CA VAL A 671 -3.06 21.46 -32.39
C VAL A 671 -2.72 20.43 -33.45
N SER A 672 -2.59 20.88 -34.69
CA SER A 672 -2.12 20.05 -35.81
C SER A 672 -0.66 20.36 -36.13
N VAL A 673 0.15 19.34 -36.39
CA VAL A 673 1.57 19.47 -36.77
C VAL A 673 1.85 18.74 -38.09
N ASP A 674 2.72 19.31 -38.92
CA ASP A 674 3.27 18.68 -40.12
C ASP A 674 4.65 18.07 -39.80
N GLU A 675 5.00 16.98 -40.50
CA GLU A 675 6.28 16.28 -40.37
C GLU A 675 6.61 15.92 -38.90
N GLU A 676 5.68 15.22 -38.24
CA GLU A 676 5.87 14.85 -36.83
C GLU A 676 7.09 13.93 -36.65
N ARG A 677 7.92 14.29 -35.68
CA ARG A 677 9.18 13.64 -35.31
C ARG A 677 9.01 12.96 -33.95
N VAL A 678 8.04 12.06 -33.90
CA VAL A 678 7.79 11.16 -32.77
C VAL A 678 7.71 9.74 -33.30
N GLU A 679 8.09 8.77 -32.47
CA GLU A 679 7.82 7.36 -32.73
C GLU A 679 6.53 6.96 -32.00
N LEU A 680 5.70 6.15 -32.65
CA LEU A 680 4.56 5.49 -31.99
C LEU A 680 4.98 4.11 -31.54
N ALA A 681 4.91 3.85 -30.23
CA ALA A 681 5.14 2.52 -29.69
C ALA A 681 4.05 1.55 -30.18
N GLU A 682 4.45 0.32 -30.49
CA GLU A 682 3.51 -0.76 -30.80
C GLU A 682 2.65 -1.10 -29.57
N LYS A 683 1.44 -1.62 -29.82
CA LYS A 683 0.57 -2.09 -28.74
C LYS A 683 1.24 -3.23 -27.99
N ILE A 684 1.42 -3.07 -26.68
CA ILE A 684 2.08 -4.06 -25.84
C ILE A 684 1.05 -5.10 -25.40
N GLN A 685 1.30 -6.37 -25.71
CA GLN A 685 0.50 -7.47 -25.20
C GLN A 685 0.85 -7.73 -23.74
N GLN A 686 -0.16 -7.70 -22.87
CA GLN A 686 -0.01 -8.05 -21.47
C GLN A 686 0.28 -9.55 -21.30
N ALA A 687 0.93 -9.89 -20.18
CA ALA A 687 1.21 -11.27 -19.83
C ALA A 687 -0.10 -12.07 -19.66
N LYS A 688 -0.09 -13.32 -20.12
CA LYS A 688 -1.22 -14.23 -19.91
C LYS A 688 -1.24 -14.74 -18.47
N PRO A 689 -2.42 -15.01 -17.89
CA PRO A 689 -2.51 -15.68 -16.59
C PRO A 689 -1.71 -16.99 -16.59
N VAL A 690 -0.98 -17.22 -15.51
CA VAL A 690 -0.33 -18.52 -15.27
C VAL A 690 -1.39 -19.52 -14.83
N SER A 691 -1.29 -20.76 -15.31
CA SER A 691 -2.17 -21.87 -14.91
C SER A 691 -1.35 -23.08 -14.45
N HIS A 692 -1.82 -23.77 -13.43
CA HIS A 692 -1.28 -25.03 -12.89
C HIS A 692 0.19 -24.98 -12.43
N ARG A 693 0.77 -23.79 -12.20
CA ARG A 693 2.09 -23.65 -11.56
C ARG A 693 1.92 -23.31 -10.08
N LEU A 694 2.38 -24.19 -9.23
CA LEU A 694 2.18 -24.16 -7.79
C LEU A 694 3.50 -24.00 -7.06
N LEU A 695 3.53 -23.11 -6.06
CA LEU A 695 4.63 -23.03 -5.10
C LEU A 695 4.34 -23.96 -3.92
N VAL A 696 5.31 -24.79 -3.52
CA VAL A 696 5.12 -25.71 -2.38
C VAL A 696 5.31 -24.96 -1.07
N PHE A 697 4.32 -25.06 -0.18
CA PHE A 697 4.27 -24.40 1.12
C PHE A 697 4.35 -25.43 2.24
N ASP A 698 5.09 -25.07 3.28
CA ASP A 698 5.26 -25.85 4.52
C ASP A 698 4.22 -25.51 5.59
N ASP A 699 3.25 -24.66 5.27
CA ASP A 699 2.17 -24.22 6.15
C ASP A 699 1.03 -23.59 5.33
N ILE A 700 -0.22 -23.88 5.68
CA ILE A 700 -1.40 -23.20 5.11
C ILE A 700 -1.73 -21.91 5.87
N LEU A 701 -1.47 -21.86 7.17
CA LEU A 701 -2.11 -20.92 8.09
C LEU A 701 -1.63 -19.48 7.94
N PHE A 702 -0.46 -19.25 7.34
CA PHE A 702 0.12 -17.93 7.06
C PHE A 702 0.39 -17.71 5.57
N THR A 703 -0.34 -18.44 4.72
CA THR A 703 -0.19 -18.38 3.26
C THR A 703 -0.39 -16.97 2.74
N LYS A 704 -1.43 -16.29 3.24
CA LYS A 704 -1.85 -14.96 2.80
C LYS A 704 -0.75 -13.92 3.03
N GLU A 705 -0.18 -13.87 4.23
CA GLU A 705 0.89 -12.96 4.62
C GLU A 705 2.17 -13.25 3.83
N THR A 706 2.49 -14.54 3.66
CA THR A 706 3.67 -14.99 2.90
C THR A 706 3.57 -14.58 1.42
N ILE A 707 2.42 -14.80 0.78
CA ILE A 707 2.17 -14.37 -0.62
C ILE A 707 2.23 -12.84 -0.73
N ARG A 708 1.73 -12.09 0.26
CA ARG A 708 1.82 -10.62 0.27
C ARG A 708 3.25 -10.09 0.38
N TYR A 709 4.18 -10.88 0.92
CA TYR A 709 5.62 -10.60 0.86
C TYR A 709 6.27 -10.92 -0.50
N MET A 710 5.50 -11.44 -1.45
CA MET A 710 5.90 -11.69 -2.84
C MET A 710 4.97 -10.89 -3.77
N PRO A 711 5.18 -9.58 -3.97
CA PRO A 711 4.23 -8.71 -4.67
C PRO A 711 3.84 -9.22 -6.07
N THR A 712 4.76 -9.91 -6.74
CA THR A 712 4.64 -10.47 -8.09
C THR A 712 4.27 -11.96 -8.12
N PHE A 713 3.82 -12.55 -7.00
CA PHE A 713 3.47 -13.98 -6.91
C PHE A 713 2.56 -14.45 -8.04
N PHE A 714 1.48 -13.72 -8.31
CA PHE A 714 0.49 -14.07 -9.34
C PHE A 714 1.00 -13.87 -10.78
N ASP A 715 2.18 -13.29 -10.98
CA ASP A 715 2.85 -13.24 -12.29
C ASP A 715 3.48 -14.58 -12.66
N TYR A 716 3.78 -15.41 -11.66
CA TYR A 716 4.55 -16.64 -11.84
C TYR A 716 3.82 -17.89 -11.38
N PHE A 717 2.84 -17.79 -10.48
CA PHE A 717 2.13 -18.91 -9.88
C PHE A 717 0.61 -18.71 -9.94
N SER A 718 -0.13 -19.80 -10.15
CA SER A 718 -1.59 -19.84 -10.07
C SER A 718 -2.10 -20.25 -8.69
N GLY A 719 -1.23 -20.82 -7.86
CA GLY A 719 -1.63 -21.44 -6.60
C GLY A 719 -0.46 -21.93 -5.77
N ILE A 720 -0.81 -22.67 -4.72
CA ILE A 720 0.14 -23.32 -3.83
C ILE A 720 -0.21 -24.81 -3.65
N SER A 721 0.79 -25.58 -3.22
CA SER A 721 0.60 -26.94 -2.75
C SER A 721 1.09 -27.06 -1.32
N VAL A 722 0.21 -27.42 -0.39
CA VAL A 722 0.51 -27.46 1.04
C VAL A 722 0.84 -28.88 1.48
N GLU A 723 1.86 -29.06 2.29
CA GLU A 723 2.16 -30.35 2.92
C GLU A 723 0.93 -30.93 3.65
N GLY A 724 0.59 -32.20 3.37
CA GLY A 724 -0.64 -32.82 3.90
C GLY A 724 -0.72 -32.84 5.44
N ASP A 725 0.40 -33.02 6.14
CA ASP A 725 0.47 -32.97 7.61
C ASP A 725 0.04 -31.61 8.16
N LYS A 726 0.33 -30.54 7.43
CA LYS A 726 0.00 -29.17 7.82
C LYS A 726 -1.48 -28.86 7.61
N LEU A 727 -2.10 -29.46 6.60
CA LEU A 727 -3.55 -29.44 6.46
C LEU A 727 -4.22 -30.20 7.62
N LEU A 728 -3.70 -31.36 8.04
CA LEU A 728 -4.23 -32.07 9.21
C LEU A 728 -4.10 -31.26 10.52
N GLN A 729 -3.03 -30.47 10.67
CA GLN A 729 -2.83 -29.60 11.83
C GLN A 729 -3.76 -28.38 11.85
N ALA A 730 -4.24 -27.92 10.70
CA ALA A 730 -5.08 -26.74 10.60
C ALA A 730 -6.50 -26.93 11.18
N ASP A 731 -7.00 -25.88 11.85
CA ASP A 731 -8.38 -25.78 12.34
C ASP A 731 -9.34 -25.49 11.18
N SER A 732 -10.43 -26.27 11.09
CA SER A 732 -11.39 -26.13 9.99
C SER A 732 -12.13 -24.79 9.97
N TYR A 733 -12.30 -24.12 11.12
CA TYR A 733 -12.85 -22.77 11.15
C TYR A 733 -11.83 -21.76 10.63
N ALA A 734 -10.55 -21.89 11.00
CA ALA A 734 -9.49 -21.02 10.49
C ALA A 734 -9.36 -21.15 8.97
N LEU A 735 -9.41 -22.38 8.42
CA LEU A 735 -9.42 -22.60 6.98
C LEU A 735 -10.59 -21.89 6.28
N LYS A 736 -11.80 -21.98 6.82
CA LYS A 736 -12.98 -21.26 6.28
C LYS A 736 -12.80 -19.74 6.29
N GLU A 737 -12.20 -19.19 7.33
CA GLU A 737 -11.92 -17.76 7.41
C GLU A 737 -10.86 -17.33 6.40
N GLN A 738 -9.78 -18.10 6.22
CA GLN A 738 -8.76 -17.82 5.21
C GLN A 738 -9.28 -17.94 3.78
N ASN A 739 -10.21 -18.87 3.55
CA ASN A 739 -10.80 -19.09 2.24
C ASN A 739 -11.42 -17.82 1.63
N LYS A 740 -11.91 -16.89 2.46
CA LYS A 740 -12.45 -15.59 1.98
C LYS A 740 -11.46 -14.84 1.09
N TRP A 741 -10.18 -14.82 1.48
CA TRP A 741 -9.14 -14.18 0.67
C TRP A 741 -8.66 -15.07 -0.47
N PHE A 742 -8.61 -16.40 -0.29
CA PHE A 742 -8.23 -17.32 -1.39
C PHE A 742 -9.23 -17.26 -2.56
N CYS A 743 -10.53 -17.28 -2.28
CA CYS A 743 -11.58 -17.08 -3.29
C CYS A 743 -11.45 -15.73 -4.00
N LEU A 744 -11.17 -14.66 -3.23
CA LEU A 744 -10.99 -13.31 -3.77
C LEU A 744 -9.83 -13.25 -4.79
N GLN A 745 -8.73 -13.94 -4.50
CA GLN A 745 -7.58 -13.99 -5.41
C GLN A 745 -7.67 -15.09 -6.48
N LYS A 746 -8.71 -15.95 -6.43
CA LYS A 746 -8.78 -17.23 -7.16
C LYS A 746 -7.50 -18.06 -7.00
N LEU A 747 -6.96 -18.09 -5.78
CA LEU A 747 -5.73 -18.81 -5.45
C LEU A 747 -6.03 -20.31 -5.39
N GLN A 748 -5.44 -21.08 -6.28
CA GLN A 748 -5.57 -22.53 -6.28
C GLN A 748 -4.82 -23.14 -5.07
N ILE A 749 -5.49 -24.00 -4.30
CA ILE A 749 -4.90 -24.74 -3.19
C ILE A 749 -4.96 -26.25 -3.49
N THR A 750 -3.87 -26.96 -3.24
CA THR A 750 -3.75 -28.43 -3.41
C THR A 750 -2.96 -29.02 -2.24
N ALA A 751 -2.90 -30.35 -2.12
CA ALA A 751 -2.08 -31.01 -1.12
C ALA A 751 -0.86 -31.73 -1.71
N ASP A 752 0.30 -31.54 -1.08
CA ASP A 752 1.52 -32.29 -1.34
C ASP A 752 1.70 -33.40 -0.28
N LEU A 753 1.57 -34.64 -0.72
CA LEU A 753 1.69 -35.82 0.12
C LEU A 753 3.06 -36.52 0.01
N ARG A 754 3.96 -36.00 -0.83
CA ARG A 754 5.22 -36.68 -1.18
C ARG A 754 6.07 -37.02 0.04
N LYS A 755 6.22 -36.07 0.97
CA LYS A 755 7.02 -36.26 2.19
C LYS A 755 6.42 -37.33 3.11
N GLY A 756 5.09 -37.37 3.27
CA GLY A 756 4.42 -38.35 4.13
C GLY A 756 4.51 -39.79 3.61
N PHE A 757 4.46 -40.00 2.29
CA PHE A 757 4.73 -41.31 1.69
C PHE A 757 6.21 -41.69 1.79
N ALA A 758 7.13 -40.73 1.59
CA ALA A 758 8.56 -40.99 1.69
C ALA A 758 9.02 -41.31 3.13
N SER A 759 8.38 -40.72 4.14
CA SER A 759 8.68 -40.98 5.56
C SER A 759 8.00 -42.24 6.11
N GLY A 760 7.05 -42.82 5.36
CA GLY A 760 6.24 -43.96 5.80
C GLY A 760 5.08 -43.60 6.73
N ARG A 761 4.73 -42.31 6.86
CA ARG A 761 3.52 -41.87 7.56
C ARG A 761 2.27 -42.44 6.89
N TRP A 762 2.23 -42.35 5.56
CA TRP A 762 1.15 -42.90 4.74
C TRP A 762 1.61 -44.08 3.91
N THR A 763 0.70 -45.03 3.72
CA THR A 763 0.94 -46.21 2.91
C THR A 763 -0.35 -46.75 2.31
N PHE A 764 -0.26 -47.27 1.09
CA PHE A 764 -1.34 -48.04 0.45
C PHE A 764 -1.19 -49.55 0.65
N ASP A 765 -0.18 -50.00 1.40
CA ASP A 765 -0.04 -51.39 1.78
C ASP A 765 -0.97 -51.73 2.94
N SER A 766 -2.04 -52.47 2.66
CA SER A 766 -3.03 -52.89 3.66
C SER A 766 -2.49 -53.78 4.77
N SER A 767 -1.27 -54.33 4.62
CA SER A 767 -0.62 -55.13 5.66
C SER A 767 0.05 -54.29 6.74
N LEU A 768 0.30 -53.00 6.48
CA LEU A 768 0.97 -52.12 7.42
C LEU A 768 0.00 -51.51 8.44
N PRO A 769 0.40 -51.37 9.73
CA PRO A 769 -0.45 -50.76 10.77
C PRO A 769 -0.99 -49.37 10.42
N GLN A 770 -0.23 -48.61 9.63
CA GLN A 770 -0.55 -47.24 9.21
C GLN A 770 -1.65 -47.17 8.14
N TYR A 771 -2.04 -48.27 7.50
CA TYR A 771 -3.01 -48.26 6.40
C TYR A 771 -4.36 -47.66 6.81
N LYS A 772 -4.91 -48.09 7.95
CA LYS A 772 -6.20 -47.57 8.44
C LYS A 772 -6.14 -46.08 8.73
N GLN A 773 -5.04 -45.62 9.31
CA GLN A 773 -4.81 -44.20 9.59
C GLN A 773 -4.66 -43.42 8.28
N THR A 774 -3.98 -43.99 7.28
CA THR A 774 -3.84 -43.39 5.93
C THR A 774 -5.21 -43.13 5.31
N LEU A 775 -6.14 -44.10 5.36
CA LEU A 775 -7.49 -43.92 4.82
C LEU A 775 -8.27 -42.78 5.51
N ILE A 776 -8.08 -42.59 6.81
CA ILE A 776 -8.74 -41.53 7.59
C ILE A 776 -8.12 -40.17 7.26
N GLU A 777 -6.79 -40.08 7.36
CA GLU A 777 -6.07 -38.82 7.18
C GLU A 777 -6.19 -38.27 5.75
N LEU A 778 -6.13 -39.13 4.73
CA LEU A 778 -6.28 -38.65 3.35
C LEU A 778 -7.69 -38.15 3.04
N LYS A 779 -8.73 -38.75 3.66
CA LYS A 779 -10.10 -38.23 3.59
C LYS A 779 -10.25 -36.92 4.33
N GLU A 780 -9.66 -36.79 5.52
CA GLU A 780 -9.66 -35.53 6.26
C GLU A 780 -8.95 -34.41 5.48
N ILE A 781 -7.82 -34.71 4.83
CA ILE A 781 -7.12 -33.74 3.98
C ILE A 781 -8.02 -33.27 2.83
N ALA A 782 -8.70 -34.21 2.14
CA ALA A 782 -9.65 -33.87 1.08
C ALA A 782 -10.82 -33.03 1.61
N ASP A 783 -11.41 -33.41 2.75
CA ASP A 783 -12.47 -32.64 3.42
C ASP A 783 -12.01 -31.21 3.75
N LYS A 784 -10.76 -31.04 4.20
CA LYS A 784 -10.20 -29.71 4.48
C LYS A 784 -9.92 -28.90 3.22
N LEU A 785 -9.47 -29.52 2.13
CA LEU A 785 -9.34 -28.86 0.84
C LEU A 785 -10.69 -28.36 0.33
N SER A 786 -11.77 -29.12 0.55
CA SER A 786 -13.14 -28.71 0.17
C SER A 786 -13.65 -27.48 0.92
N LEU A 787 -13.05 -27.13 2.07
CA LEU A 787 -13.35 -25.91 2.81
C LEU A 787 -12.69 -24.67 2.17
N LEU A 788 -11.70 -24.89 1.32
CA LEU A 788 -10.92 -23.87 0.63
C LEU A 788 -11.38 -23.75 -0.83
N TYR A 789 -10.90 -22.72 -1.52
CA TYR A 789 -10.94 -22.61 -2.99
C TYR A 789 -9.90 -23.57 -3.60
N GLY A 790 -9.88 -24.81 -3.11
CA GLY A 790 -8.96 -25.84 -3.51
C GLY A 790 -9.55 -26.69 -4.62
N GLU A 791 -8.66 -27.24 -5.45
CA GLU A 791 -9.02 -28.46 -6.16
C GLU A 791 -8.71 -29.65 -5.24
N ASP A 792 -9.49 -30.72 -5.31
CA ASP A 792 -9.27 -31.94 -4.52
C ASP A 792 -8.06 -32.75 -5.04
N VAL A 793 -6.99 -32.07 -5.44
CA VAL A 793 -5.78 -32.61 -6.04
C VAL A 793 -4.77 -32.97 -4.95
N LEU A 794 -4.36 -34.25 -4.95
CA LEU A 794 -3.42 -34.84 -4.01
C LEU A 794 -2.17 -35.32 -4.74
N PHE A 795 -1.03 -34.65 -4.52
CA PHE A 795 0.23 -34.99 -5.18
C PHE A 795 0.99 -36.10 -4.43
N ILE A 796 1.32 -37.18 -5.14
CA ILE A 796 2.02 -38.36 -4.59
C ILE A 796 3.27 -38.71 -5.44
N PRO A 797 4.28 -39.42 -4.89
CA PRO A 797 5.48 -39.76 -5.64
C PRO A 797 5.23 -40.81 -6.72
N SER A 798 5.95 -40.72 -7.85
CA SER A 798 5.79 -41.64 -8.99
C SER A 798 6.31 -43.07 -8.77
N THR A 799 7.18 -43.33 -7.79
CA THR A 799 7.71 -44.68 -7.49
C THR A 799 8.29 -44.77 -6.06
N PRO A 800 8.27 -45.97 -5.42
CA PRO A 800 7.41 -47.12 -5.68
C PRO A 800 6.25 -47.12 -4.66
N ILE A 801 5.15 -46.47 -4.99
CA ILE A 801 3.85 -46.91 -4.46
C ILE A 801 3.48 -48.12 -5.32
N GLY A 802 4.03 -49.30 -4.98
CA GLY A 802 3.87 -50.55 -5.74
C GLY A 802 2.45 -51.15 -5.71
N PHE A 803 1.45 -50.35 -5.34
CA PHE A 803 0.08 -50.74 -5.08
C PHE A 803 -0.88 -49.75 -5.75
N SER A 804 -1.96 -50.25 -6.33
CA SER A 804 -3.05 -49.41 -6.85
C SER A 804 -3.63 -48.54 -5.74
N ILE A 805 -4.08 -47.34 -6.07
CA ILE A 805 -4.86 -46.49 -5.14
C ILE A 805 -6.00 -47.35 -4.56
N PRO A 806 -6.16 -47.42 -3.23
CA PRO A 806 -7.24 -48.19 -2.61
C PRO A 806 -8.61 -47.80 -3.15
N SER A 807 -9.50 -48.77 -3.31
CA SER A 807 -10.86 -48.54 -3.81
C SER A 807 -11.65 -47.52 -2.97
N GLU A 808 -11.33 -47.43 -1.69
CA GLU A 808 -11.93 -46.54 -0.70
C GLU A 808 -11.54 -45.06 -0.87
N LEU A 809 -10.56 -44.79 -1.74
CA LEU A 809 -10.05 -43.46 -2.09
C LEU A 809 -10.14 -43.19 -3.61
N ALA A 810 -10.88 -44.02 -4.36
CA ALA A 810 -10.95 -43.93 -5.81
C ALA A 810 -11.65 -42.66 -6.33
N ASP A 811 -12.40 -41.98 -5.46
CA ASP A 811 -13.06 -40.70 -5.69
C ASP A 811 -12.13 -39.49 -5.50
N LEU A 812 -10.95 -39.67 -4.91
CA LEU A 812 -9.97 -38.60 -4.72
C LEU A 812 -9.06 -38.43 -5.96
N ASN A 813 -8.70 -37.19 -6.28
CA ASN A 813 -7.90 -36.88 -7.45
C ASN A 813 -6.39 -36.93 -7.14
N PHE A 814 -5.78 -38.11 -7.32
CA PHE A 814 -4.34 -38.29 -7.13
C PHE A 814 -3.53 -37.96 -8.38
N GLN A 815 -2.49 -37.14 -8.22
CA GLN A 815 -1.58 -36.74 -9.29
C GLN A 815 -0.15 -37.23 -9.00
N LEU A 816 0.43 -37.99 -9.95
CA LEU A 816 1.78 -38.52 -9.81
C LEU A 816 2.82 -37.45 -10.15
N VAL A 817 3.70 -37.14 -9.21
CA VAL A 817 4.84 -36.24 -9.43
C VAL A 817 6.03 -37.04 -9.99
N LYS A 818 6.48 -36.67 -11.20
CA LYS A 818 7.59 -37.37 -11.88
C LYS A 818 8.93 -36.96 -11.24
N SER A 819 9.80 -37.94 -10.98
CA SER A 819 11.17 -37.70 -10.50
C SER A 819 11.98 -36.96 -11.60
N PRO A 820 12.90 -36.05 -11.25
CA PRO A 820 13.34 -35.03 -12.19
C PRO A 820 14.26 -35.56 -13.28
N GLY A 821 14.05 -35.07 -14.51
CA GLY A 821 15.16 -34.69 -15.37
C GLY A 821 15.62 -33.29 -14.97
N GLN A 822 16.80 -33.17 -14.34
CA GLN A 822 17.64 -31.98 -14.12
C GLN A 822 17.05 -30.59 -13.71
N GLY A 823 15.75 -30.41 -13.43
CA GLY A 823 15.15 -29.12 -13.04
C GLY A 823 14.54 -29.08 -11.63
N MET A 824 14.44 -27.88 -11.04
CA MET A 824 13.78 -27.63 -9.73
C MET A 824 12.25 -27.59 -9.81
N LEU A 825 11.71 -27.23 -10.97
CA LEU A 825 10.29 -27.28 -11.26
C LEU A 825 9.92 -28.71 -11.69
N LYS A 826 9.01 -29.34 -10.94
CA LYS A 826 8.62 -30.73 -11.15
C LYS A 826 7.29 -30.82 -11.87
N SER A 827 7.23 -31.59 -12.96
CA SER A 827 5.98 -31.88 -13.64
C SER A 827 5.19 -32.98 -12.92
N ALA A 828 3.89 -32.77 -12.81
CA ALA A 828 2.92 -33.76 -12.35
C ALA A 828 1.87 -34.03 -13.44
N GLY A 829 0.89 -34.89 -13.16
CA GLY A 829 -0.22 -35.15 -14.08
C GLY A 829 -1.04 -33.89 -14.35
N ASP A 830 -1.92 -33.94 -15.36
CA ASP A 830 -2.82 -32.85 -15.77
C ASP A 830 -2.16 -31.48 -16.06
N GLY A 831 -0.86 -31.50 -16.35
CA GLY A 831 -0.08 -30.30 -16.71
C GLY A 831 0.39 -29.48 -15.51
N TYR A 832 0.31 -30.02 -14.29
CA TYR A 832 0.80 -29.35 -13.08
C TYR A 832 2.32 -29.21 -13.03
N GLU A 833 2.78 -28.06 -12.55
CA GLU A 833 4.18 -27.74 -12.26
C GLU A 833 4.32 -27.36 -10.78
N LEU A 834 5.16 -28.06 -10.01
CA LEU A 834 5.43 -27.77 -8.60
C LEU A 834 6.85 -27.23 -8.44
N LEU A 835 7.00 -26.06 -7.79
CA LEU A 835 8.29 -25.54 -7.39
C LEU A 835 8.54 -25.83 -5.91
N ASP A 836 9.55 -26.66 -5.64
CA ASP A 836 10.07 -26.86 -4.29
C ASP A 836 11.12 -25.79 -3.97
N THR A 837 11.06 -25.21 -2.77
CA THR A 837 12.01 -24.20 -2.31
C THR A 837 12.44 -24.44 -0.86
N PRO A 838 13.71 -24.20 -0.50
CA PRO A 838 14.18 -24.26 0.89
C PRO A 838 13.72 -23.05 1.72
N SER A 839 13.31 -21.95 1.07
CA SER A 839 12.86 -20.72 1.72
C SER A 839 11.77 -20.03 0.90
N LEU A 840 10.80 -19.43 1.58
CA LEU A 840 9.72 -18.64 0.97
C LEU A 840 10.09 -17.14 0.92
N ASP A 841 11.37 -16.78 0.93
CA ASP A 841 11.79 -15.44 0.54
C ASP A 841 11.77 -15.30 -0.99
N TRP A 842 11.34 -14.14 -1.49
CA TRP A 842 11.11 -13.97 -2.92
C TRP A 842 12.38 -14.09 -3.77
N GLU A 843 13.54 -13.66 -3.26
CA GLU A 843 14.81 -13.78 -4.00
C GLU A 843 15.19 -15.24 -4.20
N THR A 844 15.05 -16.09 -3.19
CA THR A 844 15.25 -17.53 -3.32
C THR A 844 14.24 -18.14 -4.29
N VAL A 845 12.94 -17.85 -4.13
CA VAL A 845 11.89 -18.40 -5.00
C VAL A 845 12.12 -18.03 -6.47
N TYR A 846 12.36 -16.75 -6.75
CA TYR A 846 12.60 -16.25 -8.09
C TYR A 846 13.92 -16.79 -8.67
N GLY A 847 14.99 -16.81 -7.87
CA GLY A 847 16.29 -17.32 -8.26
C GLY A 847 16.25 -18.79 -8.68
N LEU A 848 15.51 -19.62 -7.95
CA LEU A 848 15.32 -21.03 -8.29
C LEU A 848 14.41 -21.20 -9.52
N LEU A 849 13.31 -20.43 -9.60
CA LEU A 849 12.41 -20.44 -10.76
C LEU A 849 13.14 -20.08 -12.06
N LYS A 850 14.12 -19.17 -11.99
CA LYS A 850 14.93 -18.72 -13.14
C LYS A 850 16.27 -19.45 -13.29
N ASN A 851 16.52 -20.52 -12.51
CA ASN A 851 17.77 -21.28 -12.50
C ASN A 851 19.03 -20.41 -12.29
N LYS A 852 18.92 -19.34 -11.50
CA LYS A 852 20.01 -18.42 -11.14
C LYS A 852 20.74 -18.80 -9.86
N LEU A 853 20.11 -19.61 -9.02
CA LEU A 853 20.71 -20.17 -7.81
C LEU A 853 20.98 -21.67 -8.04
N PRO A 854 22.13 -22.19 -7.58
CA PRO A 854 22.36 -23.64 -7.60
C PRO A 854 21.30 -24.31 -6.74
N ALA A 855 20.88 -25.53 -7.13
CA ALA A 855 20.03 -26.34 -6.27
C ALA A 855 20.70 -26.46 -4.90
N ALA A 856 20.03 -25.98 -3.85
CA ALA A 856 20.51 -26.17 -2.50
C ALA A 856 20.73 -27.67 -2.30
N GLN A 857 21.97 -28.10 -2.09
CA GLN A 857 22.22 -29.41 -1.50
C GLN A 857 21.43 -29.41 -0.20
N HIS A 858 20.53 -30.38 -0.05
CA HIS A 858 19.74 -30.58 1.15
C HIS A 858 20.61 -30.24 2.36
N ILE A 859 20.33 -29.09 2.99
CA ILE A 859 20.69 -28.90 4.38
C ILE A 859 19.73 -29.86 5.06
N SER A 860 20.21 -31.10 5.24
CA SER A 860 19.62 -32.04 6.16
C SER A 860 19.52 -31.28 7.48
N GLY A 861 18.33 -30.82 7.81
CA GLY A 861 18.01 -30.36 9.15
C GLY A 861 18.46 -31.50 10.05
N GLY A 862 19.59 -31.29 10.73
CA GLY A 862 20.14 -32.29 11.62
C GLY A 862 19.03 -32.65 12.59
N GLN A 863 18.76 -33.95 12.74
CA GLN A 863 18.13 -34.43 13.95
C GLN A 863 19.01 -33.96 15.10
N GLN A 864 18.66 -32.81 15.68
CA GLN A 864 19.26 -32.36 16.91
C GLN A 864 18.87 -33.40 17.97
N SER A 865 19.91 -33.98 18.54
CA SER A 865 19.82 -34.91 19.66
C SER A 865 18.92 -34.31 20.73
N SER A 866 18.03 -35.13 21.29
CA SER A 866 17.33 -34.87 22.54
C SER A 866 18.33 -34.70 23.68
N GLN A 867 18.96 -33.53 23.79
CA GLN A 867 19.63 -33.14 25.02
C GLN A 867 18.54 -32.70 25.99
N GLN A 868 18.51 -33.31 27.16
CA GLN A 868 17.71 -32.81 28.28
C GLN A 868 18.24 -31.44 28.67
N HIS A 869 17.59 -30.39 28.19
CA HIS A 869 17.82 -29.04 28.68
C HIS A 869 17.22 -28.92 30.09
N VAL A 870 18.04 -28.54 31.06
CA VAL A 870 17.57 -28.22 32.42
C VAL A 870 17.08 -26.77 32.38
N LEU A 871 15.77 -26.57 32.55
CA LEU A 871 15.15 -25.25 32.64
C LEU A 871 15.76 -24.42 33.79
N PRO A 872 15.68 -23.08 33.73
CA PRO A 872 16.21 -22.25 34.80
C PRO A 872 15.37 -22.42 36.07
N ASP A 873 15.98 -22.14 37.23
CA ASP A 873 15.31 -22.21 38.55
C ASP A 873 14.06 -21.30 38.63
N ASN A 874 14.00 -20.24 37.81
CA ASN A 874 12.90 -19.28 37.82
C ASN A 874 11.92 -19.49 36.66
N ARG A 875 10.84 -20.25 36.91
CA ARG A 875 9.81 -20.60 35.92
C ARG A 875 8.85 -19.45 35.53
N ASN A 876 9.01 -18.25 36.10
CA ASN A 876 8.07 -17.14 35.90
C ASN A 876 8.45 -16.19 34.75
N HIS A 877 9.57 -16.43 34.06
CA HIS A 877 9.98 -15.64 32.90
C HIS A 877 9.38 -16.23 31.62
N ILE A 878 8.69 -15.41 30.85
CA ILE A 878 7.92 -15.81 29.68
C ILE A 878 8.40 -14.99 28.48
N LEU A 879 8.73 -15.64 27.37
CA LEU A 879 9.04 -14.97 26.12
C LEU A 879 7.80 -14.90 25.24
N ALA A 880 7.39 -13.72 24.80
CA ALA A 880 6.35 -13.59 23.78
C ALA A 880 6.93 -13.89 22.39
N LEU A 881 6.29 -14.81 21.68
CA LEU A 881 6.66 -15.17 20.32
C LEU A 881 6.04 -14.21 19.30
N ASP A 882 6.56 -14.24 18.06
CA ASP A 882 5.96 -13.48 16.97
C ASP A 882 4.52 -13.95 16.73
N ARG A 883 3.63 -13.01 16.39
CA ARG A 883 2.22 -13.28 16.11
C ARG A 883 2.05 -14.34 15.02
N TYR A 884 2.98 -14.39 14.06
CA TYR A 884 2.97 -15.31 12.93
C TYR A 884 3.93 -16.52 13.12
N SER A 885 4.15 -16.93 14.36
CA SER A 885 4.92 -18.13 14.70
C SER A 885 4.42 -19.37 13.95
N LYS A 886 5.34 -20.12 13.32
CA LYS A 886 5.06 -21.36 12.56
C LYS A 886 5.22 -22.64 13.39
N GLY A 887 5.49 -22.50 14.69
CA GLY A 887 5.65 -23.61 15.62
C GLY A 887 6.48 -23.20 16.84
N ILE A 888 5.96 -23.47 18.04
CA ILE A 888 6.56 -22.95 19.28
C ILE A 888 7.95 -23.53 19.50
N LEU A 889 8.09 -24.85 19.40
CA LEU A 889 9.35 -25.54 19.66
C LEU A 889 10.46 -25.10 18.70
N LYS A 890 10.13 -24.89 17.43
CA LYS A 890 11.08 -24.41 16.43
C LYS A 890 11.59 -23.01 16.80
N ASP A 891 10.68 -22.10 17.13
CA ASP A 891 11.03 -20.71 17.42
C ASP A 891 11.88 -20.58 18.70
N ILE A 892 11.62 -21.40 19.73
CA ILE A 892 12.42 -21.37 20.96
C ILE A 892 13.78 -22.06 20.81
N ASP A 893 13.85 -23.15 20.02
CA ASP A 893 15.11 -23.89 19.79
C ASP A 893 16.09 -23.07 18.94
N GLU A 894 15.58 -22.05 18.23
CA GLU A 894 16.35 -21.05 17.51
C GLU A 894 16.95 -19.94 18.41
N ILE A 895 16.59 -19.90 19.69
CA ILE A 895 17.03 -18.89 20.66
C ILE A 895 17.97 -19.54 21.68
N ASP A 896 19.28 -19.34 21.49
CA ASP A 896 20.34 -20.00 22.27
C ASP A 896 20.19 -19.84 23.80
N CYS A 897 19.72 -18.67 24.25
CA CYS A 897 19.55 -18.40 25.68
C CYS A 897 18.19 -18.85 26.25
N PHE A 898 17.28 -19.41 25.45
CA PHE A 898 15.89 -19.64 25.86
C PHE A 898 15.79 -20.49 27.12
N TYR A 899 16.39 -21.68 27.08
CA TYR A 899 16.38 -22.64 28.18
C TYR A 899 17.17 -22.20 29.42
N ASN A 900 17.92 -21.10 29.34
CA ASN A 900 18.62 -20.50 30.47
C ASN A 900 17.85 -19.31 31.07
N ALA A 901 17.00 -18.65 30.28
CA ALA A 901 16.37 -17.39 30.66
C ALA A 901 14.86 -17.50 30.92
N PHE A 902 14.17 -18.42 30.24
CA PHE A 902 12.70 -18.49 30.21
C PHE A 902 12.16 -19.84 30.70
N GLY A 903 11.01 -19.79 31.38
CA GLY A 903 10.23 -20.96 31.83
C GLY A 903 8.93 -21.15 31.04
N GLY A 904 8.69 -20.35 30.00
CA GLY A 904 7.47 -20.42 29.22
C GLY A 904 7.44 -19.47 28.02
N VAL A 905 6.37 -19.58 27.25
CA VAL A 905 6.09 -18.74 26.08
C VAL A 905 4.74 -18.04 26.18
N CYS A 906 4.63 -16.86 25.58
CA CYS A 906 3.37 -16.18 25.33
C CYS A 906 3.08 -16.21 23.83
N VAL A 907 1.94 -16.77 23.44
CA VAL A 907 1.51 -16.88 22.04
C VAL A 907 0.23 -16.07 21.80
N SER A 908 -0.02 -15.66 20.56
CA SER A 908 -1.28 -15.00 20.19
C SER A 908 -2.47 -15.96 20.34
N ALA A 909 -3.66 -15.42 20.59
CA ALA A 909 -4.88 -16.21 20.54
C ALA A 909 -5.14 -16.74 19.12
N GLU A 910 -4.71 -16.00 18.09
CA GLU A 910 -4.70 -16.43 16.69
C GLU A 910 -3.90 -17.72 16.45
N TYR A 911 -2.80 -17.96 17.17
CA TYR A 911 -2.08 -19.24 17.09
C TYR A 911 -3.01 -20.40 17.49
N LEU A 912 -3.68 -20.29 18.64
CA LEU A 912 -4.64 -21.30 19.09
C LEU A 912 -5.86 -21.39 18.15
N ALA A 913 -6.26 -20.29 17.53
CA ALA A 913 -7.37 -20.28 16.58
C ALA A 913 -7.04 -21.08 15.32
N ASN A 914 -5.79 -21.01 14.87
CA ASN A 914 -5.34 -21.56 13.60
C ASN A 914 -5.08 -23.08 13.65
N TYR A 915 -4.74 -23.64 14.81
CA TYR A 915 -4.46 -25.07 14.96
C TYR A 915 -5.63 -25.86 15.56
N SER A 916 -5.82 -27.09 15.07
CA SER A 916 -6.81 -28.03 15.61
C SER A 916 -6.49 -28.37 17.07
N LEU A 917 -7.51 -28.75 17.85
CA LEU A 917 -7.29 -29.11 19.26
C LEU A 917 -6.33 -30.30 19.41
N ASP A 918 -6.37 -31.26 18.51
CA ASP A 918 -5.48 -32.43 18.57
C ASP A 918 -4.04 -32.06 18.26
N ALA A 919 -3.79 -31.20 17.26
CA ALA A 919 -2.46 -30.66 17.00
C ALA A 919 -1.90 -29.88 18.20
N LEU A 920 -2.74 -29.04 18.83
CA LEU A 920 -2.35 -28.30 20.03
C LEU A 920 -2.09 -29.24 21.22
N ARG A 921 -2.82 -30.34 21.37
CA ARG A 921 -2.59 -31.34 22.43
C ARG A 921 -1.23 -32.02 22.27
N GLU A 922 -0.86 -32.37 21.04
CA GLU A 922 0.45 -32.95 20.74
C GLU A 922 1.59 -31.98 21.06
N GLU A 923 1.49 -30.73 20.60
CA GLU A 923 2.51 -29.71 20.89
C GLU A 923 2.57 -29.40 22.40
N LYS A 924 1.41 -29.26 23.05
CA LYS A 924 1.34 -29.01 24.50
C LYS A 924 1.96 -30.13 25.32
N LYS A 925 1.77 -31.39 24.91
CA LYS A 925 2.42 -32.54 25.56
C LYS A 925 3.94 -32.43 25.51
N LEU A 926 4.50 -32.06 24.37
CA LEU A 926 5.96 -31.88 24.21
C LEU A 926 6.48 -30.71 25.06
N LEU A 927 5.71 -29.62 25.16
CA LEU A 927 6.04 -28.48 26.02
C LEU A 927 6.02 -28.88 27.50
N ASP A 928 5.02 -29.67 27.93
CA ASP A 928 4.91 -30.17 29.30
C ASP A 928 6.05 -31.11 29.67
N GLU A 929 6.47 -31.99 28.75
CA GLU A 929 7.65 -32.86 28.91
C GLU A 929 8.94 -32.04 29.10
N ARG A 930 9.02 -30.86 28.48
CA ARG A 930 10.12 -29.90 28.66
C ARG A 930 9.91 -28.93 29.83
N GLY A 931 8.76 -28.98 30.52
CA GLY A 931 8.40 -28.10 31.63
C GLY A 931 8.09 -26.64 31.24
N ILE A 932 7.78 -26.39 29.97
CA ILE A 932 7.57 -25.06 29.40
C ILE A 932 6.10 -24.67 29.57
N SER A 933 5.85 -23.56 30.28
CA SER A 933 4.51 -23.02 30.46
C SER A 933 4.02 -22.18 29.28
N MET A 934 2.71 -21.98 29.16
CA MET A 934 2.11 -21.18 28.10
C MET A 934 1.22 -20.07 28.68
N VAL A 935 1.23 -18.92 28.01
CA VAL A 935 0.32 -17.79 28.19
C VAL A 935 -0.28 -17.44 26.84
N VAL A 936 -1.55 -17.04 26.80
CA VAL A 936 -2.23 -16.64 25.55
C VAL A 936 -2.53 -15.14 25.57
N SER A 937 -2.21 -14.43 24.49
CA SER A 937 -2.44 -12.99 24.33
C SER A 937 -3.52 -12.70 23.30
N PHE A 938 -4.54 -11.94 23.68
CA PHE A 938 -5.53 -11.34 22.76
C PHE A 938 -5.19 -9.88 22.40
N ILE A 939 -4.05 -9.35 22.86
CA ILE A 939 -3.74 -7.91 22.82
C ILE A 939 -3.72 -7.38 21.37
N GLU A 940 -3.13 -8.16 20.47
CA GLU A 940 -2.88 -7.83 19.06
C GLU A 940 -4.18 -7.79 18.24
N GLU A 941 -5.20 -8.52 18.69
CA GLU A 941 -6.44 -8.77 17.95
C GLU A 941 -7.57 -7.82 18.40
N ILE A 942 -7.59 -7.40 19.66
CA ILE A 942 -8.63 -6.54 20.23
C ILE A 942 -8.42 -5.09 19.80
N ASN A 943 -8.91 -4.75 18.61
CA ASN A 943 -8.79 -3.39 18.06
C ASN A 943 -10.14 -2.72 17.79
N HIS A 944 -11.26 -3.38 18.09
CA HIS A 944 -12.62 -3.04 17.65
C HIS A 944 -12.84 -3.22 16.15
N PHE A 945 -12.06 -2.52 15.33
CA PHE A 945 -12.01 -2.67 13.88
C PHE A 945 -10.54 -2.67 13.43
N PRO A 946 -10.11 -3.54 12.49
CA PRO A 946 -10.87 -4.62 11.85
C PRO A 946 -10.96 -5.88 12.73
N GLY A 947 -10.33 -5.85 13.91
CA GLY A 947 -10.18 -7.00 14.80
C GLY A 947 -11.39 -7.27 15.71
N LEU A 948 -11.11 -7.85 16.87
CA LEU A 948 -12.13 -8.23 17.85
C LEU A 948 -12.67 -7.01 18.60
N THR A 949 -13.98 -7.03 18.86
CA THR A 949 -14.66 -6.01 19.66
C THR A 949 -15.04 -6.55 21.03
N LEU A 950 -15.22 -5.64 21.99
CA LEU A 950 -15.69 -5.91 23.34
C LEU A 950 -17.00 -5.17 23.64
N CYS A 951 -17.60 -4.51 22.63
CA CYS A 951 -18.86 -3.82 22.75
C CYS A 951 -19.76 -4.09 21.53
N ASP A 952 -21.06 -3.89 21.72
CA ASP A 952 -22.14 -4.17 20.77
C ASP A 952 -22.44 -3.01 19.81
N ALA A 953 -21.45 -2.15 19.53
CA ALA A 953 -21.61 -1.06 18.57
C ALA A 953 -22.03 -1.57 17.18
N VAL A 954 -21.49 -2.73 16.79
CA VAL A 954 -21.92 -3.50 15.62
C VAL A 954 -22.24 -4.93 16.10
N PRO A 955 -23.53 -5.25 16.31
CA PRO A 955 -23.96 -6.51 16.96
C PRO A 955 -23.41 -7.77 16.29
N GLU A 956 -23.41 -7.83 14.97
CA GLU A 956 -22.95 -8.98 14.18
C GLU A 956 -21.47 -9.30 14.48
N TYR A 957 -20.64 -8.27 14.65
CA TYR A 957 -19.22 -8.43 14.96
C TYR A 957 -18.93 -8.65 16.43
N TYR A 958 -19.78 -8.13 17.31
CA TYR A 958 -19.76 -8.48 18.71
C TYR A 958 -20.04 -9.96 18.91
N GLU A 959 -21.05 -10.52 18.25
CA GLU A 959 -21.37 -11.96 18.33
C GLU A 959 -20.21 -12.83 17.82
N LYS A 960 -19.63 -12.49 16.66
CA LYS A 960 -18.43 -13.17 16.13
C LYS A 960 -17.24 -13.09 17.09
N SER A 961 -17.01 -11.93 17.72
CA SER A 961 -15.95 -11.77 18.70
C SER A 961 -16.20 -12.63 19.95
N MET A 962 -17.45 -12.69 20.43
CA MET A 962 -17.81 -13.51 21.58
C MET A 962 -17.66 -15.01 21.30
N ASP A 963 -17.99 -15.48 20.10
CA ASP A 963 -17.73 -16.86 19.69
C ASP A 963 -16.22 -17.15 19.67
N TYR A 964 -15.43 -16.26 19.07
CA TYR A 964 -13.98 -16.37 19.04
C TYR A 964 -13.37 -16.48 20.44
N TYR A 965 -13.69 -15.55 21.35
CA TYR A 965 -13.17 -15.60 22.73
C TYR A 965 -13.53 -16.92 23.43
N LYS A 966 -14.76 -17.41 23.26
CA LYS A 966 -15.20 -18.66 23.88
C LYS A 966 -14.44 -19.87 23.36
N ARG A 967 -14.29 -20.00 22.04
CA ARG A 967 -13.57 -21.12 21.43
C ARG A 967 -12.11 -21.17 21.88
N ILE A 968 -11.44 -20.02 21.98
CA ILE A 968 -10.06 -19.98 22.47
C ILE A 968 -10.00 -20.32 23.96
N LEU A 969 -10.90 -19.77 24.79
CA LEU A 969 -10.96 -20.12 26.22
C LEU A 969 -11.29 -21.60 26.45
N ASP A 970 -12.13 -22.23 25.61
CA ASP A 970 -12.39 -23.67 25.60
C ASP A 970 -11.09 -24.44 25.32
N LYS A 971 -10.38 -24.11 24.23
CA LYS A 971 -9.08 -24.72 23.90
C LYS A 971 -8.07 -24.55 25.05
N MET A 972 -8.00 -23.36 25.65
CA MET A 972 -7.12 -23.12 26.81
C MET A 972 -7.48 -24.00 28.00
N GLY A 973 -8.77 -24.19 28.30
CA GLY A 973 -9.22 -25.08 29.39
C GLY A 973 -8.84 -26.54 29.13
N GLU A 974 -9.06 -27.03 27.92
CA GLU A 974 -8.69 -28.39 27.50
C GLU A 974 -7.17 -28.64 27.54
N LEU A 975 -6.38 -27.62 27.20
CA LEU A 975 -4.91 -27.66 27.21
C LEU A 975 -4.31 -27.30 28.58
N GLN A 976 -5.14 -26.98 29.58
CA GLN A 976 -4.74 -26.53 30.92
C GLN A 976 -3.84 -25.28 30.92
N ILE A 977 -4.13 -24.33 30.03
CA ILE A 977 -3.42 -23.03 29.95
C ILE A 977 -4.15 -22.00 30.81
N GLY A 978 -3.54 -21.60 31.92
CA GLY A 978 -4.23 -20.87 32.99
C GLY A 978 -4.31 -19.35 32.86
N VAL A 979 -3.62 -18.71 31.90
CA VAL A 979 -3.52 -17.23 31.84
C VAL A 979 -3.82 -16.70 30.44
N ALA A 980 -4.78 -15.78 30.36
CA ALA A 980 -5.11 -15.03 29.15
C ALA A 980 -4.85 -13.52 29.35
N LEU A 981 -4.07 -12.91 28.48
CA LEU A 981 -3.84 -11.46 28.45
C LEU A 981 -4.87 -10.78 27.57
N PHE A 982 -5.50 -9.74 28.10
CA PHE A 982 -6.47 -8.91 27.40
C PHE A 982 -6.05 -7.45 27.44
N THR A 983 -6.48 -6.70 26.43
CA THR A 983 -6.47 -5.23 26.45
C THR A 983 -7.88 -4.70 26.18
N THR A 984 -8.09 -3.40 26.35
CA THR A 984 -9.29 -2.70 25.89
C THR A 984 -9.10 -2.21 24.46
N HIS A 985 -10.16 -2.03 23.68
CA HIS A 985 -10.05 -1.44 22.34
C HIS A 985 -10.16 0.10 22.34
N GLY A 986 -9.92 0.70 21.16
CA GLY A 986 -10.06 2.13 20.92
C GLY A 986 -11.49 2.67 21.03
N ARG A 987 -11.65 3.98 20.81
CA ARG A 987 -12.97 4.63 20.74
C ARG A 987 -13.71 4.22 19.46
N VAL A 988 -15.03 4.34 19.47
CA VAL A 988 -15.89 4.23 18.29
C VAL A 988 -16.04 5.61 17.64
N GLU A 989 -15.90 5.70 16.32
CA GLU A 989 -16.03 6.94 15.55
C GLU A 989 -17.52 7.31 15.37
N SER A 990 -18.22 7.54 16.47
CA SER A 990 -19.64 7.91 16.45
C SER A 990 -20.06 8.66 17.71
N ASP A 991 -20.70 9.81 17.53
CA ASP A 991 -21.35 10.56 18.62
C ASP A 991 -22.51 9.78 19.25
N LYS A 992 -23.10 8.81 18.53
CA LYS A 992 -24.18 7.96 19.02
C LYS A 992 -23.67 6.80 19.88
N TYR A 993 -22.37 6.54 19.87
CA TYR A 993 -21.73 5.50 20.67
C TYR A 993 -20.52 6.07 21.45
N PRO A 994 -20.77 6.99 22.41
CA PRO A 994 -19.71 7.71 23.09
C PRO A 994 -18.83 6.80 23.96
N ALA A 995 -17.62 7.27 24.30
CA ALA A 995 -16.63 6.50 25.07
C ALA A 995 -17.16 5.88 26.38
N GLN A 996 -18.11 6.56 27.05
CA GLN A 996 -18.74 6.01 28.26
C GLN A 996 -19.61 4.79 27.97
N LYS A 997 -20.33 4.76 26.83
CA LYS A 997 -21.13 3.61 26.41
C LYS A 997 -20.23 2.44 26.04
N VAL A 998 -19.12 2.71 25.33
CA VAL A 998 -18.07 1.72 25.05
C VAL A 998 -17.52 1.10 26.34
N TYR A 999 -17.15 1.93 27.32
CA TYR A 999 -16.65 1.49 28.62
C TYR A 999 -17.64 0.57 29.35
N VAL A 1000 -18.94 0.91 29.34
CA VAL A 1000 -19.99 0.08 29.96
C VAL A 1000 -20.16 -1.25 29.22
N GLY A 1001 -20.14 -1.24 27.88
CA GLY A 1001 -20.19 -2.45 27.06
C GLY A 1001 -19.01 -3.39 27.36
N MET A 1002 -17.78 -2.87 27.31
CA MET A 1002 -16.56 -3.62 27.65
C MET A 1002 -16.63 -4.25 29.04
N LYS A 1003 -17.10 -3.49 30.04
CA LYS A 1003 -17.23 -4.00 31.41
C LYS A 1003 -18.15 -5.21 31.49
N LYS A 1004 -19.31 -5.16 30.79
CA LYS A 1004 -20.25 -6.28 30.72
C LYS A 1004 -19.60 -7.50 30.08
N THR A 1005 -18.87 -7.29 28.98
CA THR A 1005 -18.15 -8.34 28.25
C THR A 1005 -17.07 -8.99 29.12
N PHE A 1006 -16.24 -8.20 29.80
CA PHE A 1006 -15.20 -8.73 30.68
C PHE A 1006 -15.75 -9.49 31.88
N ARG A 1007 -16.89 -9.05 32.46
CA ARG A 1007 -17.56 -9.83 33.51
C ARG A 1007 -17.91 -11.22 33.00
N TYR A 1008 -18.58 -11.28 31.85
CA TYR A 1008 -18.97 -12.55 31.24
C TYR A 1008 -17.76 -13.43 30.92
N LEU A 1009 -16.71 -12.89 30.27
CA LEU A 1009 -15.51 -13.64 29.92
C LEU A 1009 -14.73 -14.12 31.16
N SER A 1010 -14.71 -13.32 32.24
CA SER A 1010 -14.11 -13.70 33.52
C SER A 1010 -14.82 -14.91 34.15
N GLU A 1011 -16.15 -14.88 34.23
CA GLU A 1011 -16.96 -16.02 34.73
C GLU A 1011 -16.82 -17.25 33.83
N TYR A 1012 -16.75 -17.04 32.50
CA TYR A 1012 -16.62 -18.11 31.53
C TYR A 1012 -15.25 -18.79 31.58
N GLY A 1013 -14.18 -17.99 31.73
CA GLY A 1013 -12.80 -18.46 31.90
C GLY A 1013 -12.57 -19.17 33.24
N GLU A 1014 -13.20 -18.70 34.32
CA GLU A 1014 -13.03 -19.32 35.66
C GLU A 1014 -13.46 -20.79 35.65
N LYS A 1015 -14.58 -21.10 34.98
CA LYS A 1015 -15.10 -22.47 34.81
C LYS A 1015 -14.15 -23.39 34.03
N ARG A 1016 -13.14 -22.83 33.37
CA ARG A 1016 -12.12 -23.51 32.56
C ARG A 1016 -10.72 -23.43 33.18
N GLY A 1017 -10.60 -22.85 34.37
CA GLY A 1017 -9.31 -22.62 35.02
C GLY A 1017 -8.46 -21.53 34.37
N VAL A 1018 -9.06 -20.63 33.59
CA VAL A 1018 -8.36 -19.56 32.87
C VAL A 1018 -8.60 -18.22 33.57
N ARG A 1019 -7.52 -17.59 34.05
CA ARG A 1019 -7.53 -16.25 34.64
C ARG A 1019 -7.28 -15.18 33.58
N LEU A 1020 -8.09 -14.12 33.61
CA LEU A 1020 -7.95 -12.99 32.69
C LEU A 1020 -7.09 -11.89 33.32
N LEU A 1021 -6.11 -11.38 32.57
CA LEU A 1021 -5.27 -10.25 33.00
C LEU A 1021 -5.41 -9.09 32.02
N LEU A 1022 -5.91 -7.95 32.50
CA LEU A 1022 -6.08 -6.74 31.70
C LEU A 1022 -4.80 -5.90 31.72
N THR A 1023 -4.32 -5.47 30.55
CA THR A 1023 -3.07 -4.70 30.40
C THR A 1023 -3.28 -3.24 30.01
N ASN A 1024 -2.49 -2.33 30.60
CA ASN A 1024 -2.54 -0.89 30.30
C ASN A 1024 -1.91 -0.62 28.93
N THR A 1025 -2.69 -0.04 28.03
CA THR A 1025 -2.27 0.33 26.68
C THR A 1025 -2.76 1.74 26.39
N ARG A 1026 -1.85 2.64 25.99
CA ARG A 1026 -2.20 4.03 25.70
C ARG A 1026 -3.18 4.13 24.51
N PHE A 1027 -3.87 5.26 24.39
CA PHE A 1027 -4.80 5.59 23.30
C PHE A 1027 -6.10 4.76 23.25
N ARG A 1028 -6.31 3.82 24.18
CA ARG A 1028 -7.50 2.96 24.29
C ARG A 1028 -8.47 3.41 25.40
N ILE A 1029 -9.65 2.80 25.48
CA ILE A 1029 -10.57 3.02 26.60
C ILE A 1029 -9.95 2.48 27.89
N ALA A 1030 -10.02 3.22 29.01
CA ALA A 1030 -9.34 2.81 30.25
C ALA A 1030 -7.83 2.52 30.07
N ASP A 1031 -7.16 3.41 29.33
CA ASP A 1031 -5.73 3.39 28.98
C ASP A 1031 -4.74 3.41 30.16
N THR A 1032 -5.11 3.97 31.32
CA THR A 1032 -4.20 4.07 32.48
C THR A 1032 -4.44 2.96 33.50
N VAL A 1033 -3.39 2.60 34.26
CA VAL A 1033 -3.45 1.59 35.32
C VAL A 1033 -4.57 1.89 36.33
N ASP A 1034 -4.77 3.16 36.73
CA ASP A 1034 -5.85 3.52 37.66
C ASP A 1034 -7.24 3.35 37.06
N LYS A 1035 -7.43 3.65 35.77
CA LYS A 1035 -8.71 3.41 35.08
C LYS A 1035 -8.99 1.91 34.96
N GLN A 1036 -7.95 1.08 34.79
CA GLN A 1036 -8.09 -0.38 34.76
C GLN A 1036 -8.42 -0.96 36.13
N ILE A 1037 -7.74 -0.49 37.19
CA ILE A 1037 -8.08 -0.85 38.58
C ILE A 1037 -9.55 -0.50 38.86
N LYS A 1038 -9.99 0.69 38.42
CA LYS A 1038 -11.40 1.09 38.53
C LYS A 1038 -12.32 0.14 37.78
N MET A 1039 -12.02 -0.18 36.52
CA MET A 1039 -12.82 -1.11 35.71
C MET A 1039 -12.92 -2.49 36.38
N ILE A 1040 -11.80 -3.07 36.83
CA ILE A 1040 -11.76 -4.37 37.51
C ILE A 1040 -12.61 -4.36 38.79
N ARG A 1041 -12.52 -3.30 39.60
CA ARG A 1041 -13.36 -3.15 40.80
C ARG A 1041 -14.84 -3.09 40.45
N GLU A 1042 -15.21 -2.42 39.37
CA GLU A 1042 -16.60 -2.34 38.91
C GLU A 1042 -17.10 -3.62 38.22
N ILE A 1043 -16.20 -4.44 37.65
CA ILE A 1043 -16.54 -5.77 37.13
C ILE A 1043 -17.02 -6.64 38.27
N GLY A 1044 -16.29 -6.65 39.40
CA GLY A 1044 -16.68 -7.33 40.64
C GLY A 1044 -16.20 -8.78 40.76
N GLU A 1045 -15.60 -9.34 39.70
CA GLU A 1045 -15.12 -10.72 39.66
C GLU A 1045 -13.72 -10.88 40.30
N SER A 1046 -13.46 -12.07 40.86
CA SER A 1046 -12.16 -12.47 41.42
C SER A 1046 -11.19 -13.00 40.36
N ASN A 1047 -11.71 -13.62 39.30
CA ASN A 1047 -10.92 -14.26 38.22
C ASN A 1047 -10.34 -13.27 37.17
N ILE A 1048 -10.35 -11.96 37.47
CA ILE A 1048 -9.75 -10.92 36.64
C ILE A 1048 -8.73 -10.08 37.42
N GLY A 1049 -7.56 -9.88 36.82
CA GLY A 1049 -6.43 -9.15 37.38
C GLY A 1049 -5.77 -8.20 36.38
N ILE A 1050 -4.56 -7.75 36.71
CA ILE A 1050 -3.77 -6.79 35.94
C ILE A 1050 -2.50 -7.44 35.39
N ALA A 1051 -2.20 -7.14 34.13
CA ALA A 1051 -0.90 -7.32 33.51
C ALA A 1051 -0.25 -5.94 33.30
N LEU A 1052 0.64 -5.54 34.20
CA LEU A 1052 1.24 -4.20 34.17
C LEU A 1052 2.24 -4.10 33.00
N ASN A 1053 1.94 -3.28 31.99
CA ASN A 1053 2.83 -3.09 30.85
C ASN A 1053 3.70 -1.86 31.01
N LEU A 1054 5.02 -2.08 31.12
CA LEU A 1054 6.00 -1.03 31.37
C LEU A 1054 6.31 -0.18 30.14
N ASN A 1055 6.07 -0.68 28.92
CA ASN A 1055 6.25 0.09 27.68
C ASN A 1055 5.33 1.31 27.63
N HIS A 1056 4.19 1.25 28.33
CA HIS A 1056 3.18 2.31 28.36
C HIS A 1056 3.31 3.27 29.55
N LEU A 1057 4.39 3.14 30.34
CA LEU A 1057 4.61 3.92 31.56
C LEU A 1057 5.95 4.65 31.51
N SER A 1058 5.96 5.92 31.90
CA SER A 1058 7.21 6.64 32.20
C SER A 1058 7.95 6.05 33.40
N GLU A 1059 9.19 6.46 33.61
CA GLU A 1059 10.01 6.06 34.77
C GLU A 1059 9.29 6.34 36.11
N SER A 1060 8.69 7.52 36.24
CA SER A 1060 7.98 7.94 37.44
C SER A 1060 6.68 7.16 37.65
N GLU A 1061 5.90 6.95 36.59
CA GLU A 1061 4.67 6.13 36.63
C GLU A 1061 4.99 4.68 37.00
N SER A 1062 6.02 4.09 36.39
CA SER A 1062 6.49 2.73 36.71
C SER A 1062 6.86 2.63 38.20
N GLY A 1063 7.71 3.53 38.72
CA GLY A 1063 8.08 3.54 40.13
C GLY A 1063 6.89 3.71 41.09
N LEU A 1064 5.90 4.53 40.73
CA LEU A 1064 4.67 4.71 41.49
C LEU A 1064 3.84 3.42 41.54
N TYR A 1065 3.56 2.81 40.39
CA TYR A 1065 2.68 1.65 40.30
C TYR A 1065 3.32 0.40 40.87
N VAL A 1066 4.64 0.21 40.71
CA VAL A 1066 5.39 -0.87 41.37
C VAL A 1066 5.24 -0.80 42.89
N ARG A 1067 5.44 0.38 43.48
CA ARG A 1067 5.24 0.59 44.93
C ARG A 1067 3.79 0.32 45.35
N LYS A 1068 2.81 0.73 44.53
CA LYS A 1068 1.38 0.53 44.79
C LYS A 1068 1.02 -0.96 44.79
N PHE A 1069 1.46 -1.72 43.79
CA PHE A 1069 1.23 -3.17 43.72
C PHE A 1069 1.96 -3.93 44.82
N ARG A 1070 3.18 -3.53 45.18
CA ARG A 1070 3.93 -4.13 46.29
C ARG A 1070 3.21 -3.97 47.63
N LYS A 1071 2.62 -2.80 47.89
CA LYS A 1071 2.09 -2.45 49.22
C LYS A 1071 0.57 -2.64 49.39
N GLN A 1072 -0.22 -2.54 48.32
CA GLN A 1072 -1.67 -2.34 48.44
C GLN A 1072 -2.54 -3.18 47.51
N LEU A 1073 -2.00 -3.74 46.42
CA LEU A 1073 -2.80 -4.40 45.37
C LEU A 1073 -2.14 -5.69 44.86
N ARG A 1074 -1.34 -6.35 45.70
CA ARG A 1074 -0.49 -7.47 45.29
C ARG A 1074 -1.29 -8.61 44.69
N GLU A 1075 -2.43 -8.93 45.29
CA GLU A 1075 -3.32 -10.01 44.86
C GLU A 1075 -3.97 -9.80 43.48
N ARG A 1076 -4.03 -8.53 43.02
CA ARG A 1076 -4.60 -8.17 41.71
C ARG A 1076 -3.57 -8.21 40.58
N LEU A 1077 -2.27 -8.21 40.87
CA LEU A 1077 -1.22 -8.25 39.86
C LEU A 1077 -0.91 -9.70 39.48
N GLY A 1078 -1.13 -10.06 38.20
CA GLY A 1078 -0.86 -11.41 37.69
C GLY A 1078 0.38 -11.50 36.80
N ALA A 1079 0.70 -10.43 36.07
CA ALA A 1079 1.85 -10.38 35.18
C ALA A 1079 2.42 -8.95 35.07
N VAL A 1080 3.66 -8.85 34.61
CA VAL A 1080 4.30 -7.61 34.16
C VAL A 1080 4.83 -7.85 32.75
N ILE A 1081 4.44 -6.99 31.81
CA ILE A 1081 5.03 -6.96 30.48
C ILE A 1081 6.23 -6.02 30.53
N LEU A 1082 7.42 -6.58 30.31
CA LEU A 1082 8.69 -5.86 30.36
C LEU A 1082 8.79 -4.87 29.20
N GLY A 1083 9.55 -3.80 29.42
CA GLY A 1083 9.67 -2.76 28.41
C GLY A 1083 10.73 -1.72 28.72
N GLY A 1084 11.23 -1.11 27.65
CA GLY A 1084 12.19 -0.01 27.69
C GLY A 1084 11.57 1.36 28.02
N PRO A 1085 12.14 2.44 27.46
CA PRO A 1085 11.53 3.78 27.51
C PRO A 1085 10.10 3.79 26.98
N VAL A 1086 9.31 4.77 27.39
CA VAL A 1086 7.94 4.90 26.91
C VAL A 1086 7.92 5.65 25.57
N SER A 1087 7.25 5.09 24.56
CA SER A 1087 6.91 5.85 23.36
C SER A 1087 5.66 6.70 23.62
N TYR A 1088 5.73 7.98 23.25
CA TYR A 1088 4.60 8.91 23.30
C TYR A 1088 3.91 9.07 21.95
N LYS A 1089 4.49 8.52 20.88
CA LYS A 1089 3.99 8.64 19.52
C LYS A 1089 3.12 7.45 19.14
N HIS A 1090 3.58 6.25 19.45
CA HIS A 1090 2.93 5.00 19.07
C HIS A 1090 3.02 3.97 20.19
N SER A 1091 2.26 2.89 20.02
CA SER A 1091 2.21 1.76 20.94
C SER A 1091 3.36 0.79 20.64
N GLU A 1092 4.60 1.20 20.93
CA GLU A 1092 5.84 0.46 20.59
C GLU A 1092 6.40 -0.32 21.78
N TYR A 1093 7.07 -1.44 21.49
CA TYR A 1093 7.83 -2.22 22.46
C TYR A 1093 9.31 -1.92 22.29
N LEU A 1094 9.85 -1.03 23.13
CA LEU A 1094 11.25 -0.59 23.05
C LEU A 1094 12.18 -1.51 23.86
N PRO A 1095 13.47 -1.65 23.47
CA PRO A 1095 14.40 -2.58 24.12
C PRO A 1095 14.57 -2.34 25.61
N VAL A 1096 14.59 -3.42 26.40
CA VAL A 1096 14.72 -3.37 27.86
C VAL A 1096 16.00 -2.64 28.33
N PRO A 1097 17.20 -2.85 27.74
CA PRO A 1097 18.45 -2.22 28.17
C PRO A 1097 18.47 -0.68 28.16
N ASN A 1098 17.48 -0.05 27.52
CA ASN A 1098 17.39 1.40 27.43
C ASN A 1098 16.67 2.03 28.65
N SER A 1099 16.28 1.24 29.66
CA SER A 1099 15.55 1.71 30.84
C SER A 1099 15.68 0.74 32.04
N ASP A 1100 15.81 1.29 33.25
CA ASP A 1100 15.89 0.48 34.49
C ASP A 1100 14.52 0.01 35.01
N LYS A 1101 13.41 0.32 34.34
CA LYS A 1101 12.06 -0.06 34.80
C LYS A 1101 11.93 -1.56 35.03
N SER A 1102 12.30 -2.35 34.03
CA SER A 1102 12.19 -3.81 34.06
C SER A 1102 13.03 -4.42 35.18
N VAL A 1103 14.29 -3.97 35.34
CA VAL A 1103 15.21 -4.46 36.39
C VAL A 1103 14.64 -4.15 37.78
N ARG A 1104 14.16 -2.92 38.02
CA ARG A 1104 13.54 -2.56 39.31
C ARG A 1104 12.31 -3.42 39.60
N VAL A 1105 11.48 -3.67 38.61
CA VAL A 1105 10.28 -4.50 38.76
C VAL A 1105 10.62 -5.95 39.09
N ALA A 1106 11.59 -6.53 38.39
CA ALA A 1106 12.05 -7.89 38.65
C ALA A 1106 12.54 -8.05 40.10
N ASN A 1107 13.24 -7.05 40.63
CA ASN A 1107 13.73 -7.06 42.02
C ASN A 1107 12.63 -6.79 43.07
N ASP A 1108 11.65 -5.93 42.77
CA ASP A 1108 10.65 -5.48 43.77
C ASP A 1108 9.37 -6.33 43.84
N LEU A 1109 9.09 -7.15 42.83
CA LEU A 1109 7.81 -7.85 42.65
C LEU A 1109 7.96 -9.38 42.48
N GLU A 1110 8.69 -10.05 43.37
CA GLU A 1110 8.94 -11.52 43.35
C GLU A 1110 7.71 -12.45 43.23
N GLY A 1111 7.74 -13.41 42.30
CA GLY A 1111 6.66 -14.40 42.10
C GLY A 1111 5.51 -13.94 41.21
N VAL A 1112 5.74 -12.92 40.36
CA VAL A 1112 4.83 -12.49 39.29
C VAL A 1112 5.39 -12.93 37.94
N LEU A 1113 4.53 -13.25 36.98
CA LEU A 1113 4.95 -13.56 35.62
C LEU A 1113 5.61 -12.34 34.97
N LEU A 1114 6.85 -12.49 34.49
CA LEU A 1114 7.56 -11.47 33.73
C LEU A 1114 7.51 -11.86 32.26
N ILE A 1115 6.85 -11.05 31.44
CA ILE A 1115 6.66 -11.32 30.01
C ILE A 1115 7.57 -10.39 29.24
N ASP A 1116 8.61 -10.95 28.64
CA ASP A 1116 9.44 -10.23 27.69
C ASP A 1116 8.78 -10.24 26.31
N LYS A 1117 8.53 -9.04 25.77
CA LYS A 1117 7.74 -8.85 24.57
C LYS A 1117 8.57 -8.10 23.53
N VAL A 1118 9.44 -8.85 22.85
CA VAL A 1118 10.35 -8.35 21.82
C VAL A 1118 9.66 -8.38 20.47
N TYR A 1119 9.34 -7.19 19.94
CA TYR A 1119 8.68 -7.05 18.63
C TYR A 1119 9.48 -6.15 17.68
N PRO A 1120 9.81 -6.64 16.47
CA PRO A 1120 9.70 -8.05 16.07
C PRO A 1120 10.60 -8.97 16.90
N LEU A 1121 10.29 -10.28 16.90
CA LEU A 1121 11.14 -11.26 17.57
C LEU A 1121 12.53 -11.25 16.90
N ASP A 1122 13.55 -10.85 17.67
CA ASP A 1122 14.93 -10.71 17.21
C ASP A 1122 15.86 -11.35 18.24
N ARG A 1123 16.64 -12.34 17.80
CA ARG A 1123 17.44 -13.19 18.70
C ARG A 1123 18.51 -12.39 19.44
N GLU A 1124 19.15 -11.45 18.76
CA GLU A 1124 20.20 -10.60 19.35
C GLU A 1124 19.60 -9.70 20.43
N ARG A 1125 18.42 -9.12 20.16
CA ARG A 1125 17.69 -8.31 21.14
C ARG A 1125 17.22 -9.14 22.34
N VAL A 1126 16.66 -10.33 22.12
CA VAL A 1126 16.28 -11.24 23.22
C VAL A 1126 17.49 -11.56 24.10
N TYR A 1127 18.64 -11.86 23.49
CA TYR A 1127 19.89 -12.11 24.21
C TYR A 1127 20.35 -10.89 25.03
N LYS A 1128 20.35 -9.69 24.44
CA LYS A 1128 20.68 -8.44 25.14
C LYS A 1128 19.73 -8.12 26.28
N ASP A 1129 18.43 -8.34 26.09
CA ASP A 1129 17.42 -8.13 27.12
C ASP A 1129 17.68 -9.10 28.29
N CYS A 1130 17.99 -10.38 28.01
CA CYS A 1130 18.35 -11.38 29.04
C CYS A 1130 19.65 -11.04 29.79
N GLN A 1131 20.69 -10.59 29.10
CA GLN A 1131 21.95 -10.16 29.71
C GLN A 1131 21.73 -8.96 30.64
N TYR A 1132 20.99 -7.95 30.17
CA TYR A 1132 20.70 -6.75 30.95
C TYR A 1132 19.88 -7.05 32.20
N MET A 1133 18.94 -7.99 32.10
CA MET A 1133 18.14 -8.47 33.22
C MET A 1133 18.93 -9.39 34.18
N GLY A 1134 20.17 -9.76 33.84
CA GLY A 1134 21.01 -10.67 34.63
C GLY A 1134 20.51 -12.11 34.66
N TRP A 1135 19.68 -12.51 33.68
CA TRP A 1135 19.11 -13.87 33.59
C TRP A 1135 20.11 -14.87 33.02
N ILE A 1136 21.07 -14.39 32.24
CA ILE A 1136 22.18 -15.17 31.67
C ILE A 1136 23.51 -14.47 31.97
N LYS A 1137 24.60 -15.24 31.97
CA LYS A 1137 25.97 -14.71 32.14
C LYS A 1137 26.53 -14.26 30.78
N GLU A 1138 27.51 -13.35 30.83
CA GLU A 1138 28.28 -12.89 29.65
C GLU A 1138 28.92 -14.03 28.86
#